data_AF-A0A960STC7-F1
#
_entry.id   AF-A0A960STC7-F1
#
_cell.length_a   1.000
_cell.length_b   1.000
_cell.length_c   1.000
_cell.angle_alpha   90.00
_cell.angle_beta   90.00
_cell.angle_gamma   90.00
#
_symmetry.space_group_name_H-M   'P 1'
#
loop_
_entity.id
_entity.type
_entity.pdbx_description
1 polymer ?
#
loop_
_entity_poly.entity_id
_entity_poly.type
_entity_poly.pdbx_seq_one_letter_code
_entity_poly.pdbx_strand_id
1 'polypeptide(L)'
;MLLRRAVLLTPAVSGIAAAALPSNYQAAEDWLLNPRPFSASVVHDAEAGTLVLDNGLVRRVIDTRLGTTTGYVNRMTGASVIRAVEPEATLTINGAVYQAGAVTGQVNKAFLTDPEIAAMQPAPGSLRYVGHEIGEPVERFAWKRVRHHAPDVVWPPKGKTLRIDYRFVTPAGSSAASDHRRELLFSDDFATLRKDWKIRTSPTHERSSFANEGKPGEIHTPPHTAVVAERPLPPGTALAEARIHPGTDTSTSWGPGIALVFRNGRAVKLNIRPGGLAGVNHPVLGVFDGHRELPDVSGGETIDTNVAWTLRARIDRGRLSFDARPADGAWRTWHTQDIPGDFGEPVAFRVGKMDLKGGTGDHEAGGDLVRLKVEQVRFFGPERETADAGSGDELRFSIHYQIYDGIPLISKWFTLTNHGTEAVNLDSFVSEQLAVVEHNNVVDDRGDLRPPDGLHVETDMAFGSFNHSGSSRHTVHWETDPDFHTQVTYSKSQPCLLKVRPAVGPDQTIAPGSSFTSFRTFELAQDSGDRERRGLALRRMYRTLAPWVTENPLMFHLLTSDEEKVKQGIDQAAEVGFEMVILSFGSGFNAENEDPAHLAKWKRINDHALAKGIDLGAYSLYSSRRVGGGNDIVSPTGGTTHGNCPAITSEWGRNYIRKLRRLFETTGFMVFENDGPYPGDIDTTARPPWQKGVKDSQWVHWRTWTDFYQKLRGMGVYMNLPDYYFLSGSNKCGMGYREVNWSLPRAEQRVITRQNIYDGTWEKTPSMGWMFVPLAQYHGGGAAATIEPLDEHRDHYRAMMLSNLGLGVQACYRGPRLYDTDATRQMVESCVDWFKQHRDILESDVIHGRRADGRDLDWMLHVNPALENKALLAVFNPTERTIPREIAVPLYYSGLSGEVRCSMNGGEMKTLRCDGDRRLRIPVEVPPQGFSWVLFR
;
A
#
# COMPACT_ATOMS: atom_id res chain seq x y z
N MET A 1 67.47 -38.93 0.55
CA MET A 1 66.40 -39.88 0.10
C MET A 1 65.08 -39.34 0.64
N LEU A 2 64.29 -38.61 -0.19
CA LEU A 2 63.21 -39.11 -1.07
C LEU A 2 62.11 -39.81 -0.23
N LEU A 3 60.83 -39.39 -0.17
CA LEU A 3 59.93 -38.99 -1.25
C LEU A 3 58.83 -37.99 -0.82
N ARG A 4 58.59 -37.03 -1.74
CA ARG A 4 57.34 -36.39 -2.18
C ARG A 4 56.01 -36.89 -1.60
N ARG A 5 55.18 -35.93 -1.14
CA ARG A 5 53.81 -35.73 -1.66
C ARG A 5 53.52 -34.23 -1.76
N ALA A 6 53.39 -33.77 -3.00
CA ALA A 6 52.86 -32.46 -3.33
C ALA A 6 51.36 -32.45 -2.98
N VAL A 7 50.98 -31.57 -2.06
CA VAL A 7 49.59 -31.12 -1.94
C VAL A 7 49.53 -29.80 -2.67
N LEU A 8 48.95 -29.83 -3.87
CA LEU A 8 48.48 -28.63 -4.56
C LEU A 8 47.48 -27.93 -3.63
N LEU A 9 47.93 -26.87 -2.96
CA LEU A 9 47.04 -25.85 -2.43
C LEU A 9 46.46 -25.10 -3.64
N THR A 10 45.33 -25.57 -4.17
CA THR A 10 44.41 -24.70 -4.89
C THR A 10 44.03 -23.58 -3.93
N PRO A 11 44.27 -22.30 -4.24
CA PRO A 11 43.58 -21.25 -3.51
C PRO A 11 42.10 -21.46 -3.80
N ALA A 12 41.33 -21.76 -2.75
CA ALA A 12 39.90 -21.60 -2.79
C ALA A 12 39.65 -20.12 -3.08
N VAL A 13 39.46 -19.78 -4.35
CA VAL A 13 38.83 -18.54 -4.76
C VAL A 13 37.42 -18.64 -4.20
N SER A 14 37.24 -18.02 -3.05
CA SER A 14 35.93 -17.79 -2.43
C SER A 14 34.99 -17.28 -3.51
N GLY A 15 33.90 -18.03 -3.71
CA GLY A 15 32.96 -17.83 -4.80
C GLY A 15 32.42 -16.40 -4.80
N ILE A 16 32.83 -15.65 -5.81
CA ILE A 16 32.03 -14.54 -6.33
C ILE A 16 31.17 -15.20 -7.38
N ALA A 17 29.86 -15.18 -7.17
CA ALA A 17 28.85 -15.86 -7.95
C ALA A 17 29.00 -15.61 -9.46
N ALA A 18 28.85 -16.67 -10.26
CA ALA A 18 28.53 -16.54 -11.67
C ALA A 18 27.23 -15.75 -11.77
N ALA A 19 27.30 -14.47 -12.13
CA ALA A 19 26.11 -13.69 -12.43
C ALA A 19 25.80 -13.87 -13.91
N ALA A 20 24.58 -14.31 -14.21
CA ALA A 20 23.94 -13.95 -15.45
C ALA A 20 22.43 -14.22 -15.37
N LEU A 21 22.05 -15.47 -15.18
CA LEU A 21 20.67 -15.93 -15.29
C LEU A 21 20.41 -17.10 -14.32
N PRO A 22 19.19 -17.25 -13.80
CA PRO A 22 18.83 -18.43 -13.02
C PRO A 22 18.95 -19.69 -13.90
N SER A 23 19.24 -20.84 -13.30
CA SER A 23 19.48 -22.10 -14.05
C SER A 23 18.28 -22.56 -14.87
N ASN A 24 17.07 -22.15 -14.49
CA ASN A 24 15.82 -22.43 -15.18
C ASN A 24 15.33 -21.25 -16.04
N TYR A 25 16.19 -20.29 -16.41
CA TYR A 25 15.80 -19.20 -17.30
C TYR A 25 15.38 -19.73 -18.68
N GLN A 26 14.22 -19.31 -19.18
CA GLN A 26 13.59 -19.82 -20.41
C GLN A 26 13.45 -18.77 -21.51
N ALA A 27 13.55 -17.48 -21.20
CA ALA A 27 13.43 -16.44 -22.22
C ALA A 27 14.66 -16.43 -23.14
N ALA A 28 14.44 -16.12 -24.43
CA ALA A 28 15.48 -16.19 -25.45
C ALA A 28 16.65 -15.21 -25.21
N GLU A 29 16.38 -14.10 -24.52
CA GLU A 29 17.37 -13.07 -24.19
C GLU A 29 17.22 -12.65 -22.72
N ASP A 30 18.31 -12.16 -22.11
CA ASP A 30 18.26 -11.53 -20.80
C ASP A 30 17.57 -10.16 -20.93
N TRP A 31 16.36 -10.04 -20.40
CA TRP A 31 15.54 -8.83 -20.51
C TRP A 31 16.16 -7.60 -19.83
N LEU A 32 17.06 -7.79 -18.84
CA LEU A 32 17.81 -6.68 -18.25
C LEU A 32 18.87 -6.12 -19.21
N LEU A 33 19.41 -6.94 -20.11
CA LEU A 33 20.39 -6.52 -21.12
C LEU A 33 19.72 -6.03 -22.41
N ASN A 34 18.75 -6.79 -22.94
CA ASN A 34 18.00 -6.44 -24.13
C ASN A 34 16.49 -6.67 -23.95
N PRO A 35 15.72 -5.61 -23.69
CA PRO A 35 14.27 -5.72 -23.50
C PRO A 35 13.48 -5.71 -24.82
N ARG A 36 14.10 -5.34 -25.95
CA ARG A 36 13.41 -4.99 -27.20
C ARG A 36 12.54 -6.12 -27.77
N PRO A 37 12.90 -7.41 -27.66
CA PRO A 37 12.07 -8.50 -28.18
C PRO A 37 10.75 -8.73 -27.42
N PHE A 38 10.61 -8.18 -26.20
CA PHE A 38 9.48 -8.44 -25.32
C PHE A 38 8.42 -7.35 -25.46
N SER A 39 7.39 -7.59 -26.25
CA SER A 39 6.29 -6.64 -26.47
C SER A 39 4.97 -7.19 -25.93
N ALA A 40 4.21 -6.33 -25.27
CA ALA A 40 2.96 -6.65 -24.64
C ALA A 40 1.83 -6.83 -25.65
N SER A 41 0.98 -7.82 -25.37
CA SER A 41 -0.21 -8.16 -26.13
C SER A 41 -1.35 -8.49 -25.17
N VAL A 42 -2.57 -8.20 -25.61
CA VAL A 42 -3.79 -8.71 -24.99
C VAL A 42 -4.62 -9.34 -26.08
N VAL A 43 -4.99 -10.61 -25.90
CA VAL A 43 -5.75 -11.39 -26.88
C VAL A 43 -7.00 -11.94 -26.23
N HIS A 44 -8.14 -11.79 -26.88
CA HIS A 44 -9.37 -12.50 -26.56
C HIS A 44 -9.43 -13.77 -27.41
N ASP A 45 -9.25 -14.92 -26.77
CA ASP A 45 -9.47 -16.23 -27.37
C ASP A 45 -10.92 -16.64 -27.09
N ALA A 46 -11.79 -16.38 -28.07
CA ALA A 46 -13.22 -16.67 -27.95
C ALA A 46 -13.53 -18.17 -27.93
N GLU A 47 -12.69 -19.00 -28.54
CA GLU A 47 -12.87 -20.47 -28.57
C GLU A 47 -12.53 -21.08 -27.22
N ALA A 48 -11.41 -20.64 -26.62
CA ALA A 48 -11.02 -21.04 -25.26
C ALA A 48 -11.82 -20.31 -24.17
N GLY A 49 -12.52 -19.21 -24.52
CA GLY A 49 -13.23 -18.37 -23.58
C GLY A 49 -12.32 -17.60 -22.61
N THR A 50 -11.15 -17.15 -23.08
CA THR A 50 -10.13 -16.50 -22.22
C THR A 50 -9.66 -15.14 -22.75
N LEU A 51 -9.23 -14.28 -21.82
CA LEU A 51 -8.45 -13.07 -22.09
C LEU A 51 -7.03 -13.31 -21.61
N VAL A 52 -6.05 -13.15 -22.50
CA VAL A 52 -4.63 -13.42 -22.22
C VAL A 52 -3.82 -12.14 -22.35
N LEU A 53 -3.21 -11.72 -21.25
CA LEU A 53 -2.18 -10.68 -21.22
C LEU A 53 -0.81 -11.37 -21.28
N ASP A 54 0.02 -11.04 -22.26
CA ASP A 54 1.37 -11.64 -22.42
C ASP A 54 2.35 -10.63 -23.02
N ASN A 55 3.55 -10.51 -22.47
CA ASN A 55 4.63 -9.70 -23.02
C ASN A 55 5.93 -10.48 -23.31
N GLY A 56 5.87 -11.81 -23.27
CA GLY A 56 7.00 -12.71 -23.41
C GLY A 56 7.80 -12.96 -22.12
N LEU A 57 7.61 -12.14 -21.08
CA LEU A 57 8.27 -12.28 -19.77
C LEU A 57 7.30 -12.71 -18.67
N VAL A 58 6.04 -12.31 -18.79
CA VAL A 58 4.96 -12.69 -17.89
C VAL A 58 3.66 -12.88 -18.67
N ARG A 59 2.83 -13.82 -18.23
CA ARG A 59 1.51 -14.09 -18.82
C ARG A 59 0.45 -14.20 -17.73
N ARG A 60 -0.70 -13.51 -17.90
CA ARG A 60 -1.89 -13.66 -17.05
C ARG A 60 -3.09 -14.03 -17.92
N VAL A 61 -3.85 -15.04 -17.49
CA VAL A 61 -4.99 -15.62 -18.19
C VAL A 61 -6.23 -15.44 -17.34
N ILE A 62 -7.28 -14.86 -17.93
CA ILE A 62 -8.57 -14.61 -17.30
C ILE A 62 -9.62 -15.44 -18.03
N ASP A 63 -10.30 -16.35 -17.33
CA ASP A 63 -11.45 -17.10 -17.87
C ASP A 63 -12.67 -16.16 -17.89
N THR A 64 -13.24 -15.93 -19.08
CA THR A 64 -14.35 -14.98 -19.28
C THR A 64 -15.69 -15.49 -18.74
N ARG A 65 -15.87 -16.81 -18.61
CA ARG A 65 -17.04 -17.43 -17.99
C ARG A 65 -17.00 -17.27 -16.47
N LEU A 66 -15.83 -17.46 -15.86
CA LEU A 66 -15.62 -17.25 -14.43
C LEU A 66 -15.48 -15.77 -14.07
N GLY A 67 -14.93 -14.96 -14.98
CA GLY A 67 -14.64 -13.54 -14.77
C GLY A 67 -13.46 -13.29 -13.84
N THR A 68 -12.49 -14.22 -13.78
CA THR A 68 -11.32 -14.13 -12.89
C THR A 68 -10.08 -14.80 -13.49
N THR A 69 -8.93 -14.49 -12.91
CA THR A 69 -7.62 -15.05 -13.24
C THR A 69 -7.58 -16.55 -12.93
N THR A 70 -7.30 -17.35 -13.96
CA THR A 70 -7.13 -18.82 -13.86
C THR A 70 -5.70 -19.27 -14.16
N GLY A 71 -4.85 -18.36 -14.63
CA GLY A 71 -3.43 -18.62 -14.81
C GLY A 71 -2.60 -17.35 -14.67
N TYR A 72 -1.45 -17.46 -14.01
CA TYR A 72 -0.47 -16.39 -13.93
C TYR A 72 0.91 -17.03 -13.94
N VAL A 73 1.69 -16.82 -15.00
CA VAL A 73 2.94 -17.54 -15.28
C VAL A 73 4.08 -16.56 -15.47
N ASN A 74 5.17 -16.81 -14.76
CA ASN A 74 6.46 -16.19 -15.00
C ASN A 74 7.11 -16.90 -16.20
N ARG A 75 7.06 -16.27 -17.39
CA ARG A 75 7.57 -16.86 -18.64
C ARG A 75 9.10 -16.93 -18.67
N MET A 76 9.78 -16.15 -17.81
CA MET A 76 11.24 -16.18 -17.69
C MET A 76 11.72 -17.46 -17.02
N THR A 77 10.93 -18.09 -16.15
CA THR A 77 11.33 -19.29 -15.39
C THR A 77 10.43 -20.51 -15.65
N GLY A 78 9.28 -20.30 -16.31
CA GLY A 78 8.22 -21.27 -16.50
C GLY A 78 7.37 -21.54 -15.25
N ALA A 79 7.64 -20.84 -14.14
CA ALA A 79 6.93 -21.05 -12.88
C ALA A 79 5.52 -20.44 -12.90
N SER A 80 4.56 -21.12 -12.27
CA SER A 80 3.28 -20.51 -11.93
C SER A 80 3.48 -19.53 -10.77
N VAL A 81 2.87 -18.35 -10.87
CA VAL A 81 2.82 -17.34 -9.81
C VAL A 81 1.69 -17.69 -8.83
N ILE A 82 0.55 -18.15 -9.33
CA ILE A 82 -0.61 -18.52 -8.51
C ILE A 82 -0.76 -20.04 -8.40
N ARG A 83 -1.32 -20.49 -7.27
CA ARG A 83 -1.65 -21.89 -7.00
C ARG A 83 -3.15 -22.19 -6.98
N ALA A 84 -3.99 -21.17 -6.88
CA ALA A 84 -5.44 -21.30 -6.79
C ALA A 84 -6.14 -20.06 -7.38
N VAL A 85 -7.40 -20.23 -7.76
CA VAL A 85 -8.29 -19.15 -8.22
C VAL A 85 -8.85 -18.40 -7.02
N GLU A 86 -8.77 -17.08 -7.05
CA GLU A 86 -9.35 -16.18 -6.07
C GLU A 86 -10.26 -15.14 -6.75
N PRO A 87 -11.15 -14.43 -6.02
CA PRO A 87 -11.92 -13.34 -6.60
C PRO A 87 -11.01 -12.24 -7.16
N GLU A 88 -11.36 -11.73 -8.34
CA GLU A 88 -10.60 -10.69 -9.01
C GLU A 88 -10.67 -9.35 -8.27
N ALA A 89 -11.76 -9.07 -7.55
CA ALA A 89 -11.86 -7.97 -6.60
C ALA A 89 -12.99 -8.23 -5.60
N THR A 90 -12.91 -7.61 -4.43
CA THR A 90 -14.01 -7.60 -3.44
C THR A 90 -14.34 -6.17 -3.07
N LEU A 91 -15.62 -5.79 -3.03
CA LEU A 91 -16.12 -4.48 -2.65
C LEU A 91 -17.12 -4.63 -1.51
N THR A 92 -17.14 -3.68 -0.60
CA THR A 92 -18.25 -3.48 0.34
C THR A 92 -18.92 -2.16 -0.01
N ILE A 93 -20.17 -2.21 -0.48
CA ILE A 93 -20.94 -1.04 -0.90
C ILE A 93 -22.22 -0.97 -0.05
N ASN A 94 -22.42 0.12 0.66
CA ASN A 94 -23.52 0.32 1.61
C ASN A 94 -23.67 -0.85 2.60
N GLY A 95 -22.55 -1.41 3.06
CA GLY A 95 -22.48 -2.56 3.95
C GLY A 95 -22.71 -3.94 3.30
N ALA A 96 -23.00 -4.00 1.99
CA ALA A 96 -23.16 -5.26 1.25
C ALA A 96 -21.87 -5.65 0.53
N VAL A 97 -21.49 -6.93 0.62
CA VAL A 97 -20.26 -7.47 0.03
C VAL A 97 -20.51 -8.00 -1.38
N TYR A 98 -19.64 -7.63 -2.30
CA TYR A 98 -19.70 -7.92 -3.72
C TYR A 98 -18.34 -8.45 -4.17
N GLN A 99 -18.31 -9.65 -4.75
CA GLN A 99 -17.07 -10.25 -5.26
C GLN A 99 -17.13 -10.39 -6.77
N ALA A 100 -16.14 -9.85 -7.47
CA ALA A 100 -15.97 -10.05 -8.90
C ALA A 100 -15.19 -11.33 -9.15
N GLY A 101 -15.73 -12.21 -9.98
CA GLY A 101 -15.03 -13.42 -10.38
C GLY A 101 -14.85 -14.48 -9.28
N ALA A 102 -15.60 -14.41 -8.18
CA ALA A 102 -15.60 -15.50 -7.20
C ALA A 102 -16.18 -16.79 -7.81
N VAL A 103 -15.63 -17.93 -7.41
CA VAL A 103 -15.95 -19.26 -7.97
C VAL A 103 -16.37 -20.25 -6.88
N THR A 104 -17.16 -21.26 -7.27
CA THR A 104 -17.44 -22.49 -6.50
C THR A 104 -16.87 -23.70 -7.22
N GLY A 105 -16.68 -24.81 -6.50
CA GLY A 105 -16.19 -26.08 -7.06
C GLY A 105 -14.67 -26.26 -7.04
N GLN A 106 -13.91 -25.24 -6.64
CA GLN A 106 -12.49 -25.40 -6.34
C GLN A 106 -12.31 -26.09 -4.99
N VAL A 107 -11.92 -27.36 -5.01
CA VAL A 107 -11.70 -28.17 -3.80
C VAL A 107 -10.24 -28.11 -3.36
N ASN A 108 -9.30 -28.18 -4.30
CA ASN A 108 -7.88 -28.11 -4.04
C ASN A 108 -7.37 -26.68 -4.29
N LYS A 109 -6.60 -26.13 -3.34
CA LYS A 109 -5.95 -24.82 -3.46
C LYS A 109 -4.42 -24.90 -3.56
N ALA A 110 -3.86 -26.09 -3.80
CA ALA A 110 -2.41 -26.31 -3.95
C ALA A 110 -1.89 -26.13 -5.37
N PHE A 111 -2.74 -26.37 -6.36
CA PHE A 111 -2.43 -26.30 -7.78
C PHE A 111 -3.73 -26.13 -8.57
N LEU A 112 -3.58 -25.79 -9.86
CA LEU A 112 -4.69 -25.69 -10.81
C LEU A 112 -4.49 -26.68 -11.95
N THR A 113 -5.53 -27.42 -12.30
CA THR A 113 -5.59 -28.23 -13.51
C THR A 113 -6.71 -27.77 -14.43
N ASP A 114 -6.55 -28.00 -15.75
CA ASP A 114 -7.57 -27.64 -16.73
C ASP A 114 -8.95 -28.28 -16.42
N PRO A 115 -9.04 -29.57 -16.00
CA PRO A 115 -10.31 -30.16 -15.61
C PRO A 115 -10.95 -29.49 -14.38
N GLU A 116 -10.16 -29.05 -13.39
CA GLU A 116 -10.68 -28.32 -12.24
C GLU A 116 -11.24 -26.95 -12.67
N ILE A 117 -10.49 -26.19 -13.48
CA ILE A 117 -10.95 -24.89 -14.01
C ILE A 117 -12.24 -25.05 -14.81
N ALA A 118 -12.32 -26.07 -15.67
CA ALA A 118 -13.51 -26.37 -16.45
C ALA A 118 -14.73 -26.74 -15.58
N ALA A 119 -14.50 -27.41 -14.44
CA ALA A 119 -15.55 -27.81 -13.50
C ALA A 119 -16.02 -26.65 -12.58
N MET A 120 -15.15 -25.68 -12.27
CA MET A 120 -15.50 -24.52 -11.44
C MET A 120 -16.70 -23.78 -12.02
N GLN A 121 -17.51 -23.13 -11.18
CA GLN A 121 -18.63 -22.31 -11.63
C GLN A 121 -18.57 -20.93 -10.98
N PRO A 122 -19.12 -19.88 -11.62
CA PRO A 122 -19.24 -18.58 -10.98
C PRO A 122 -20.07 -18.67 -9.70
N ALA A 123 -19.54 -18.22 -8.57
CA ALA A 123 -20.22 -18.32 -7.27
C ALA A 123 -21.57 -17.57 -7.27
N PRO A 124 -22.61 -18.04 -6.56
CA PRO A 124 -23.87 -17.32 -6.43
C PRO A 124 -23.67 -15.90 -5.89
N GLY A 125 -24.29 -14.90 -6.50
CA GLY A 125 -24.16 -13.49 -6.10
C GLY A 125 -22.85 -12.81 -6.50
N SER A 126 -21.89 -13.51 -7.12
CA SER A 126 -20.67 -12.88 -7.63
C SER A 126 -20.96 -12.06 -8.89
N LEU A 127 -20.25 -10.93 -9.02
CA LEU A 127 -20.35 -10.02 -10.15
C LEU A 127 -19.89 -10.76 -11.40
N ARG A 128 -20.67 -10.63 -12.47
CA ARG A 128 -20.45 -11.39 -13.70
C ARG A 128 -19.74 -10.54 -14.72
N TYR A 129 -18.71 -11.10 -15.35
CA TYR A 129 -18.12 -10.56 -16.56
C TYR A 129 -19.21 -10.30 -17.62
N VAL A 130 -19.18 -9.14 -18.27
CA VAL A 130 -20.11 -8.78 -19.36
C VAL A 130 -19.43 -8.25 -20.61
N GLY A 131 -18.19 -7.81 -20.53
CA GLY A 131 -17.47 -7.28 -21.67
C GLY A 131 -16.07 -6.82 -21.30
N HIS A 132 -15.31 -6.45 -22.32
CA HIS A 132 -13.99 -5.89 -22.16
C HIS A 132 -13.65 -4.89 -23.25
N GLU A 133 -12.60 -4.11 -23.02
CA GLU A 133 -12.00 -3.19 -23.99
C GLU A 133 -10.48 -3.32 -23.91
N ILE A 134 -9.83 -3.51 -25.05
CA ILE A 134 -8.38 -3.55 -25.18
C ILE A 134 -7.92 -2.21 -25.76
N GLY A 135 -6.89 -1.62 -25.19
CA GLY A 135 -6.35 -0.34 -25.65
C GLY A 135 -4.86 -0.20 -25.39
N GLU A 136 -4.42 1.06 -25.39
CA GLU A 136 -3.03 1.45 -25.11
C GLU A 136 -2.93 2.20 -23.79
N PRO A 137 -1.78 2.14 -23.08
CA PRO A 137 -1.54 2.97 -21.91
C PRO A 137 -1.67 4.47 -22.22
N VAL A 138 -2.36 5.19 -21.33
CA VAL A 138 -2.47 6.66 -21.35
C VAL A 138 -1.69 7.26 -20.18
N GLU A 139 -1.32 8.55 -20.28
CA GLU A 139 -0.67 9.26 -19.18
C GLU A 139 -1.53 9.20 -17.91
N ARG A 140 -0.95 8.75 -16.80
CA ARG A 140 -1.63 8.74 -15.49
C ARG A 140 -1.82 10.17 -14.96
N PHE A 141 -0.86 11.03 -15.27
CA PHE A 141 -0.86 12.46 -15.02
C PHE A 141 0.24 13.11 -15.89
N ALA A 142 0.15 14.42 -16.07
CA ALA A 142 1.09 15.18 -16.88
C ALA A 142 2.50 15.20 -16.26
N TRP A 143 3.52 15.12 -17.11
CA TRP A 143 4.91 15.36 -16.75
C TRP A 143 5.55 16.34 -17.73
N LYS A 144 5.86 17.55 -17.23
CA LYS A 144 6.57 18.56 -18.02
C LYS A 144 8.08 18.30 -17.96
N ARG A 145 8.63 17.81 -19.07
CA ARG A 145 10.04 17.41 -19.20
C ARG A 145 10.92 18.63 -19.49
N VAL A 146 11.38 19.29 -18.43
CA VAL A 146 12.16 20.55 -18.53
C VAL A 146 13.60 20.44 -18.06
N ARG A 147 14.04 19.22 -17.71
CA ARG A 147 15.39 18.94 -17.19
C ARG A 147 16.04 17.80 -17.92
N HIS A 148 17.35 17.68 -17.75
CA HIS A 148 18.07 16.44 -18.05
C HIS A 148 17.44 15.29 -17.24
N HIS A 149 17.31 14.16 -17.92
CA HIS A 149 16.74 12.91 -17.45
C HIS A 149 17.37 11.80 -18.29
N ALA A 150 17.14 10.54 -17.93
CA ALA A 150 17.72 9.43 -18.67
C ALA A 150 17.34 9.49 -20.18
N PRO A 151 18.25 9.14 -21.10
CA PRO A 151 17.94 9.14 -22.53
C PRO A 151 16.80 8.17 -22.86
N ASP A 152 16.05 8.46 -23.93
CA ASP A 152 15.00 7.61 -24.50
C ASP A 152 13.83 7.23 -23.56
N VAL A 153 13.61 7.96 -22.46
CA VAL A 153 12.45 7.73 -21.60
C VAL A 153 11.13 7.90 -22.37
N VAL A 154 10.20 6.99 -22.10
CA VAL A 154 8.87 7.00 -22.71
C VAL A 154 7.82 7.15 -21.62
N TRP A 155 6.98 8.19 -21.75
CA TRP A 155 5.81 8.42 -20.91
C TRP A 155 4.61 8.78 -21.80
N PRO A 156 3.47 8.09 -21.67
CA PRO A 156 3.26 6.91 -20.82
C PRO A 156 4.08 5.70 -21.32
N PRO A 157 4.37 4.70 -20.46
CA PRO A 157 5.14 3.53 -20.89
C PRO A 157 4.39 2.75 -21.97
N LYS A 158 5.12 2.17 -22.93
CA LYS A 158 4.53 1.31 -23.96
C LYS A 158 4.00 0.01 -23.35
N GLY A 159 2.93 -0.53 -23.93
CA GLY A 159 2.29 -1.74 -23.42
C GLY A 159 0.87 -1.87 -23.97
N LYS A 160 0.02 -2.62 -23.27
CA LYS A 160 -1.42 -2.75 -23.57
C LYS A 160 -2.27 -2.56 -22.33
N THR A 161 -3.48 -2.05 -22.50
CA THR A 161 -4.51 -2.01 -21.47
C THR A 161 -5.60 -3.04 -21.73
N LEU A 162 -6.21 -3.52 -20.65
CA LEU A 162 -7.43 -4.33 -20.68
C LEU A 162 -8.39 -3.79 -19.62
N ARG A 163 -9.55 -3.26 -20.02
CA ARG A 163 -10.67 -3.03 -19.12
C ARG A 163 -11.62 -4.22 -19.19
N ILE A 164 -12.04 -4.74 -18.06
CA ILE A 164 -13.07 -5.77 -17.93
C ILE A 164 -14.25 -5.16 -17.18
N ASP A 165 -15.42 -5.22 -17.79
CA ASP A 165 -16.68 -4.72 -17.25
C ASP A 165 -17.45 -5.86 -16.57
N TYR A 166 -17.97 -5.58 -15.38
CA TYR A 166 -18.75 -6.52 -14.57
C TYR A 166 -20.14 -5.95 -14.27
N ARG A 167 -21.15 -6.82 -14.30
CA ARG A 167 -22.51 -6.50 -13.82
C ARG A 167 -22.73 -6.95 -12.39
N PHE A 168 -23.46 -6.14 -11.64
CA PHE A 168 -24.01 -6.55 -10.35
C PHE A 168 -25.11 -7.58 -10.57
N VAL A 169 -25.10 -8.62 -9.73
CA VAL A 169 -26.16 -9.62 -9.68
C VAL A 169 -26.75 -9.54 -8.29
N THR A 170 -28.08 -9.46 -8.18
CA THR A 170 -28.77 -9.52 -6.89
C THR A 170 -28.37 -10.82 -6.18
N PRO A 171 -27.73 -10.76 -5.00
CA PRO A 171 -27.30 -11.98 -4.33
C PRO A 171 -28.53 -12.81 -3.90
N ALA A 172 -28.50 -14.11 -4.17
CA ALA A 172 -29.52 -15.01 -3.66
C ALA A 172 -29.39 -15.11 -2.12
N GLY A 173 -30.39 -14.63 -1.38
CA GLY A 173 -30.51 -14.87 0.06
C GLY A 173 -29.67 -13.98 1.00
N SER A 174 -28.95 -12.96 0.51
CA SER A 174 -28.33 -11.95 1.40
C SER A 174 -29.35 -10.87 1.73
N SER A 175 -29.62 -10.66 3.01
CA SER A 175 -30.48 -9.56 3.47
C SER A 175 -29.65 -8.32 3.79
N ALA A 176 -30.01 -7.17 3.21
CA ALA A 176 -29.32 -5.89 3.41
C ALA A 176 -29.29 -5.41 4.88
N ALA A 177 -28.54 -4.34 5.16
CA ALA A 177 -28.55 -3.69 6.48
C ALA A 177 -29.97 -3.27 6.89
N SER A 178 -30.25 -3.24 8.20
CA SER A 178 -31.63 -3.07 8.70
C SER A 178 -32.23 -1.68 8.43
N ASP A 179 -31.38 -0.67 8.28
CA ASP A 179 -31.71 0.71 7.89
C ASP A 179 -31.69 0.91 6.37
N HIS A 180 -31.29 -0.09 5.58
CA HIS A 180 -31.23 0.02 4.13
C HIS A 180 -32.63 0.28 3.56
N ARG A 181 -32.84 1.48 3.03
CA ARG A 181 -34.11 1.94 2.42
C ARG A 181 -35.33 1.85 3.35
N ARG A 182 -35.11 1.88 4.67
CA ARG A 182 -36.18 1.79 5.68
C ARG A 182 -36.07 2.95 6.65
N GLU A 183 -37.22 3.48 7.05
CA GLU A 183 -37.29 4.50 8.10
C GLU A 183 -37.14 3.85 9.48
N LEU A 184 -36.26 4.39 10.33
CA LEU A 184 -36.17 3.98 11.73
C LEU A 184 -37.40 4.50 12.49
N LEU A 185 -38.28 3.60 12.89
CA LEU A 185 -39.51 3.94 13.63
C LEU A 185 -39.25 4.10 15.13
N PHE A 186 -38.30 3.35 15.68
CA PHE A 186 -37.97 3.37 17.10
C PHE A 186 -36.61 2.70 17.36
N SER A 187 -35.87 3.22 18.34
CA SER A 187 -34.66 2.61 18.89
C SER A 187 -34.62 2.77 20.41
N ASP A 188 -34.08 1.77 21.09
CA ASP A 188 -33.80 1.80 22.53
C ASP A 188 -32.50 1.04 22.81
N ASP A 189 -31.57 1.68 23.53
CA ASP A 189 -30.27 1.13 23.95
C ASP A 189 -30.26 0.68 25.41
N PHE A 190 -31.42 0.73 26.08
CA PHE A 190 -31.60 0.39 27.48
C PHE A 190 -30.71 1.19 28.45
N ALA A 191 -30.30 2.42 28.08
CA ALA A 191 -29.64 3.32 29.02
C ALA A 191 -30.53 3.64 30.25
N THR A 192 -31.86 3.65 30.05
CA THR A 192 -32.87 3.69 31.12
C THR A 192 -34.04 2.79 30.78
N LEU A 193 -34.71 2.20 31.77
CA LEU A 193 -35.88 1.36 31.53
C LEU A 193 -37.11 2.22 31.26
N ARG A 194 -37.52 2.32 29.99
CA ARG A 194 -38.70 3.09 29.60
C ARG A 194 -40.00 2.44 30.10
N LYS A 195 -41.00 3.28 30.40
CA LYS A 195 -42.31 2.83 30.92
C LYS A 195 -43.16 2.06 29.90
N ASP A 196 -42.85 2.16 28.61
CA ASP A 196 -43.58 1.43 27.55
C ASP A 196 -43.12 -0.02 27.39
N TRP A 197 -42.06 -0.43 28.10
CA TRP A 197 -41.69 -1.84 28.26
C TRP A 197 -42.43 -2.46 29.45
N LYS A 198 -43.21 -3.51 29.17
CA LYS A 198 -43.78 -4.40 30.19
C LYS A 198 -42.78 -5.50 30.49
N ILE A 199 -42.19 -5.43 31.67
CA ILE A 199 -41.24 -6.44 32.15
C ILE A 199 -41.98 -7.56 32.87
N ARG A 200 -41.65 -8.80 32.53
CA ARG A 200 -42.08 -9.99 33.26
C ARG A 200 -40.87 -10.81 33.65
N THR A 201 -40.77 -11.15 34.93
CA THR A 201 -39.66 -11.90 35.49
C THR A 201 -40.09 -13.28 36.01
N SER A 202 -39.10 -14.15 36.12
CA SER A 202 -39.07 -15.39 36.89
C SER A 202 -39.76 -15.34 38.27
N PRO A 203 -40.95 -15.90 38.57
CA PRO A 203 -41.36 -16.04 39.98
C PRO A 203 -40.53 -17.09 40.74
N THR A 204 -39.73 -17.89 40.04
CA THR A 204 -38.98 -19.03 40.59
C THR A 204 -37.75 -18.64 41.42
N HIS A 205 -37.29 -17.40 41.32
CA HIS A 205 -36.15 -16.90 42.09
C HIS A 205 -36.25 -15.39 42.29
N GLU A 206 -36.07 -14.91 43.53
CA GLU A 206 -36.27 -13.49 43.89
C GLU A 206 -35.36 -12.50 43.14
N ARG A 207 -34.17 -12.97 42.75
CA ARG A 207 -33.20 -12.17 41.95
C ARG A 207 -33.48 -12.15 40.45
N SER A 208 -34.55 -12.82 39.99
CA SER A 208 -34.95 -12.80 38.58
C SER A 208 -35.30 -11.38 38.15
N SER A 209 -34.49 -10.80 37.28
CA SER A 209 -34.60 -9.39 36.90
C SER A 209 -34.24 -9.17 35.44
N PHE A 210 -34.88 -8.18 34.81
CA PHE A 210 -34.49 -7.62 33.49
C PHE A 210 -33.60 -6.37 33.64
N ALA A 211 -33.33 -5.96 34.88
CA ALA A 211 -32.49 -4.83 35.23
C ALA A 211 -31.64 -5.17 36.46
N ASN A 212 -30.66 -6.05 36.27
CA ASN A 212 -29.74 -6.43 37.33
C ASN A 212 -28.76 -5.29 37.64
N GLU A 213 -28.42 -5.08 38.92
CA GLU A 213 -27.47 -4.05 39.37
C GLU A 213 -27.78 -2.62 38.85
N GLY A 214 -29.06 -2.32 38.61
CA GLY A 214 -29.49 -1.01 38.10
C GLY A 214 -29.21 -0.78 36.62
N LYS A 215 -28.84 -1.82 35.86
CA LYS A 215 -28.58 -1.76 34.41
C LYS A 215 -29.73 -2.41 33.64
N PRO A 216 -30.64 -1.64 33.03
CA PRO A 216 -31.71 -2.19 32.20
C PRO A 216 -31.17 -3.00 31.02
N GLY A 217 -31.90 -4.04 30.63
CA GLY A 217 -31.46 -4.98 29.60
C GLY A 217 -30.54 -6.08 30.13
N GLU A 218 -30.00 -5.94 31.34
CA GLU A 218 -29.21 -6.98 31.98
C GLU A 218 -30.10 -7.97 32.71
N ILE A 219 -30.21 -9.16 32.13
CA ILE A 219 -31.06 -10.25 32.64
C ILE A 219 -30.24 -11.13 33.56
N HIS A 220 -30.78 -11.39 34.74
CA HIS A 220 -30.21 -12.29 35.75
C HIS A 220 -31.30 -13.18 36.31
N THR A 221 -31.21 -14.49 36.11
CA THR A 221 -32.26 -15.47 36.47
C THR A 221 -31.70 -16.91 36.39
N PRO A 222 -32.36 -17.94 36.95
CA PRO A 222 -31.92 -19.33 36.74
C PRO A 222 -31.94 -19.74 35.25
N PRO A 223 -31.17 -20.76 34.85
CA PRO A 223 -31.34 -21.37 33.53
C PRO A 223 -32.77 -21.86 33.33
N HIS A 224 -33.22 -21.93 32.07
CA HIS A 224 -34.54 -22.46 31.69
C HIS A 224 -35.79 -21.72 32.24
N THR A 225 -35.64 -20.49 32.70
CA THR A 225 -36.74 -19.60 33.13
C THR A 225 -36.95 -18.44 32.15
N ALA A 226 -38.14 -17.85 32.17
CA ALA A 226 -38.49 -16.73 31.32
C ALA A 226 -38.32 -15.38 32.03
N VAL A 227 -37.56 -14.49 31.40
CA VAL A 227 -37.44 -13.07 31.77
C VAL A 227 -37.47 -12.25 30.49
N VAL A 228 -38.52 -11.44 30.31
CA VAL A 228 -38.79 -10.75 29.05
C VAL A 228 -39.15 -9.29 29.26
N ALA A 229 -38.84 -8.50 28.23
CA ALA A 229 -39.43 -7.19 28.01
C ALA A 229 -40.36 -7.26 26.79
N GLU A 230 -41.58 -6.75 26.92
CA GLU A 230 -42.56 -6.69 25.84
C GLU A 230 -43.08 -5.27 25.66
N ARG A 231 -43.25 -4.84 24.41
CA ARG A 231 -43.91 -3.58 24.08
C ARG A 231 -44.76 -3.70 22.81
N PRO A 232 -45.76 -2.81 22.62
CA PRO A 232 -46.45 -2.69 21.35
C PRO A 232 -45.48 -2.38 20.20
N LEU A 233 -45.71 -2.98 19.03
CA LEU A 233 -44.96 -2.64 17.82
C LEU A 233 -45.37 -1.25 17.34
N PRO A 234 -44.43 -0.38 16.94
CA PRO A 234 -44.76 0.85 16.25
C PRO A 234 -45.60 0.55 14.99
N PRO A 235 -46.66 1.34 14.70
CA PRO A 235 -47.43 1.17 13.47
C PRO A 235 -46.54 1.22 12.22
N GLY A 236 -46.78 0.32 11.27
CA GLY A 236 -45.98 0.22 10.04
C GLY A 236 -44.64 -0.51 10.19
N THR A 237 -44.38 -1.19 11.32
CA THR A 237 -43.16 -1.98 11.47
C THR A 237 -43.14 -3.13 10.46
N ALA A 238 -42.12 -3.16 9.61
CA ALA A 238 -41.82 -4.27 8.69
C ALA A 238 -40.52 -4.99 9.04
N LEU A 239 -39.75 -4.50 10.01
CA LEU A 239 -38.53 -5.14 10.50
C LEU A 239 -38.36 -4.82 11.99
N ALA A 240 -38.14 -5.86 12.79
CA ALA A 240 -37.83 -5.75 14.21
C ALA A 240 -36.53 -6.48 14.51
N GLU A 241 -35.64 -5.87 15.28
CA GLU A 241 -34.38 -6.50 15.67
C GLU A 241 -33.96 -6.19 17.09
N ALA A 242 -33.13 -7.06 17.65
CA ALA A 242 -32.47 -6.85 18.92
C ALA A 242 -31.03 -7.34 18.89
N ARG A 243 -30.12 -6.56 19.49
CA ARG A 243 -28.75 -6.97 19.78
C ARG A 243 -28.69 -7.57 21.19
N ILE A 244 -28.22 -8.81 21.29
CA ILE A 244 -28.27 -9.62 22.51
C ILE A 244 -26.90 -10.28 22.71
N HIS A 245 -26.32 -10.10 23.88
CA HIS A 245 -25.16 -10.85 24.34
C HIS A 245 -25.64 -12.06 25.16
N PRO A 246 -25.43 -13.32 24.71
CA PRO A 246 -25.90 -14.51 25.42
C PRO A 246 -25.27 -14.70 26.81
N GLY A 247 -24.04 -14.24 26.98
CA GLY A 247 -23.38 -14.19 28.28
C GLY A 247 -23.14 -15.59 28.85
N THR A 248 -23.49 -15.82 30.11
CA THR A 248 -23.32 -17.11 30.79
C THR A 248 -24.55 -18.01 30.71
N ASP A 249 -25.56 -17.68 29.90
CA ASP A 249 -26.74 -18.52 29.76
C ASP A 249 -26.37 -19.89 29.20
N THR A 250 -26.99 -20.93 29.76
CA THR A 250 -26.80 -22.34 29.35
C THR A 250 -28.10 -22.97 28.88
N SER A 251 -29.14 -22.15 28.67
CA SER A 251 -30.48 -22.63 28.33
C SER A 251 -30.55 -23.20 26.92
N THR A 252 -31.42 -24.20 26.74
CA THR A 252 -31.76 -24.77 25.43
C THR A 252 -32.94 -24.00 24.82
N SER A 253 -34.18 -24.51 24.89
CA SER A 253 -35.37 -23.86 24.31
C SER A 253 -35.71 -22.50 24.96
N TRP A 254 -35.21 -22.24 26.16
CA TRP A 254 -35.37 -21.01 26.95
C TRP A 254 -34.23 -20.00 26.80
N GLY A 255 -33.41 -20.16 25.76
CA GLY A 255 -32.32 -19.23 25.47
C GLY A 255 -32.82 -17.84 25.05
N PRO A 256 -31.90 -16.86 24.96
CA PRO A 256 -32.27 -15.48 24.71
C PRO A 256 -32.63 -15.27 23.24
N GLY A 257 -33.63 -14.44 22.98
CA GLY A 257 -34.15 -14.25 21.63
C GLY A 257 -35.09 -13.07 21.46
N ILE A 258 -35.76 -13.07 20.31
CA ILE A 258 -36.82 -12.13 19.93
C ILE A 258 -38.10 -12.90 19.54
N ALA A 259 -39.26 -12.31 19.77
CA ALA A 259 -40.53 -12.84 19.29
C ALA A 259 -41.48 -11.74 18.83
N LEU A 260 -42.22 -12.03 17.76
CA LEU A 260 -43.38 -11.25 17.33
C LEU A 260 -44.64 -11.85 17.96
N VAL A 261 -45.44 -11.02 18.61
CA VAL A 261 -46.64 -11.41 19.36
C VAL A 261 -47.88 -10.90 18.61
N PHE A 262 -48.86 -11.78 18.44
CA PHE A 262 -50.06 -11.55 17.65
C PHE A 262 -51.29 -11.33 18.55
N ARG A 263 -52.37 -10.76 17.99
CA ARG A 263 -53.59 -10.40 18.77
C ARG A 263 -54.22 -11.59 19.50
N ASN A 264 -54.09 -12.79 18.95
CA ASN A 264 -54.59 -14.02 19.54
C ASN A 264 -53.70 -14.56 20.69
N GLY A 265 -52.67 -13.82 21.10
CA GLY A 265 -51.74 -14.19 22.18
C GLY A 265 -50.64 -15.17 21.76
N ARG A 266 -50.64 -15.64 20.51
CA ARG A 266 -49.59 -16.52 19.97
C ARG A 266 -48.37 -15.71 19.54
N ALA A 267 -47.25 -16.39 19.37
CA ALA A 267 -45.99 -15.77 18.99
C ALA A 267 -45.21 -16.64 17.99
N VAL A 268 -44.31 -16.00 17.25
CA VAL A 268 -43.26 -16.65 16.45
C VAL A 268 -41.92 -16.15 16.98
N LYS A 269 -40.97 -17.04 17.25
CA LYS A 269 -39.73 -16.74 17.99
C LYS A 269 -38.49 -17.13 17.18
N LEU A 270 -37.45 -16.31 17.26
CA LEU A 270 -36.07 -16.67 16.93
C LEU A 270 -35.23 -16.52 18.20
N ASN A 271 -34.45 -17.54 18.56
CA ASN A 271 -33.60 -17.50 19.74
C ASN A 271 -32.26 -18.19 19.53
N ILE A 272 -31.28 -17.75 20.32
CA ILE A 272 -30.01 -18.45 20.51
C ILE A 272 -30.25 -19.54 21.55
N ARG A 273 -29.63 -20.70 21.38
CA ARG A 273 -29.67 -21.83 22.31
C ARG A 273 -28.26 -22.10 22.84
N PRO A 274 -27.78 -21.35 23.83
CA PRO A 274 -26.41 -21.50 24.33
C PRO A 274 -26.05 -22.91 24.80
N GLY A 275 -27.01 -23.64 25.39
CA GLY A 275 -26.82 -25.02 25.83
C GLY A 275 -26.88 -26.08 24.72
N GLY A 276 -27.11 -25.69 23.46
CA GLY A 276 -27.27 -26.63 22.35
C GLY A 276 -28.55 -27.47 22.42
N LEU A 277 -28.46 -28.73 21.94
CA LEU A 277 -29.54 -29.72 21.89
C LEU A 277 -29.04 -31.11 22.34
N ALA A 278 -29.95 -32.04 22.61
CA ALA A 278 -29.58 -33.43 22.84
C ALA A 278 -28.81 -34.00 21.62
N GLY A 279 -27.56 -34.42 21.83
CA GLY A 279 -26.67 -34.91 20.77
C GLY A 279 -25.91 -33.82 20.01
N VAL A 280 -26.16 -32.54 20.30
CA VAL A 280 -25.48 -31.38 19.70
C VAL A 280 -24.95 -30.50 20.84
N ASN A 281 -23.71 -30.79 21.26
CA ASN A 281 -23.06 -30.14 22.42
C ASN A 281 -22.40 -28.78 22.06
N HIS A 282 -22.99 -28.01 21.17
CA HIS A 282 -22.54 -26.66 20.83
C HIS A 282 -23.75 -25.72 20.67
N PRO A 283 -23.58 -24.40 20.84
CA PRO A 283 -24.68 -23.46 20.69
C PRO A 283 -25.24 -23.44 19.27
N VAL A 284 -26.57 -23.32 19.15
CA VAL A 284 -27.31 -23.28 17.87
C VAL A 284 -28.37 -22.19 17.86
N LEU A 285 -28.95 -21.89 16.70
CA LEU A 285 -30.13 -21.04 16.55
C LEU A 285 -31.40 -21.88 16.49
N GLY A 286 -32.44 -21.49 17.22
CA GLY A 286 -33.76 -22.11 17.20
C GLY A 286 -34.85 -21.16 16.72
N VAL A 287 -35.90 -21.72 16.13
CA VAL A 287 -37.11 -21.01 15.72
C VAL A 287 -38.34 -21.71 16.28
N PHE A 288 -39.34 -20.95 16.77
CA PHE A 288 -40.70 -21.45 16.94
C PHE A 288 -41.57 -20.85 15.85
N ASP A 289 -42.10 -21.68 14.96
CA ASP A 289 -42.79 -21.23 13.73
C ASP A 289 -44.26 -20.79 13.97
N GLY A 290 -44.73 -20.86 15.22
CA GLY A 290 -46.11 -20.60 15.61
C GLY A 290 -46.89 -21.89 15.92
N HIS A 291 -46.45 -23.04 15.40
CA HIS A 291 -47.07 -24.34 15.66
C HIS A 291 -46.11 -25.34 16.32
N ARG A 292 -44.86 -25.38 15.85
CA ARG A 292 -43.82 -26.29 16.33
C ARG A 292 -42.48 -25.58 16.51
N GLU A 293 -41.64 -26.17 17.34
CA GLU A 293 -40.27 -25.74 17.51
C GLU A 293 -39.38 -26.40 16.44
N LEU A 294 -38.59 -25.59 15.76
CA LEU A 294 -37.48 -25.96 14.90
C LEU A 294 -36.20 -25.74 15.74
N PRO A 295 -35.66 -26.81 16.35
CA PRO A 295 -34.69 -26.67 17.42
C PRO A 295 -33.31 -26.21 16.94
N ASP A 296 -32.98 -26.47 15.68
CA ASP A 296 -31.74 -26.05 15.01
C ASP A 296 -32.05 -25.59 13.58
N VAL A 297 -31.88 -24.29 13.34
CA VAL A 297 -31.90 -23.68 12.00
C VAL A 297 -30.50 -23.26 11.54
N SER A 298 -29.48 -23.42 12.39
CA SER A 298 -28.08 -23.17 12.09
C SER A 298 -27.40 -24.32 11.35
N GLY A 299 -27.91 -25.55 11.49
CA GLY A 299 -27.33 -26.73 10.86
C GLY A 299 -25.95 -27.05 11.44
N GLY A 300 -24.96 -27.28 10.57
CA GLY A 300 -23.59 -27.62 11.00
C GLY A 300 -22.74 -26.44 11.47
N GLU A 301 -23.29 -25.22 11.53
CA GLU A 301 -22.54 -24.00 11.88
C GLU A 301 -22.61 -23.70 13.38
N THR A 302 -21.43 -23.56 13.99
CA THR A 302 -21.29 -23.26 15.41
C THR A 302 -21.58 -21.78 15.71
N ILE A 303 -22.47 -21.52 16.68
CA ILE A 303 -22.77 -20.16 17.16
C ILE A 303 -21.80 -19.77 18.29
N ASP A 304 -21.02 -18.70 18.10
CA ASP A 304 -20.14 -18.17 19.14
C ASP A 304 -20.91 -17.32 20.15
N THR A 305 -21.03 -17.82 21.39
CA THR A 305 -21.75 -17.15 22.48
C THR A 305 -20.90 -16.13 23.24
N ASN A 306 -19.60 -16.01 22.93
CA ASN A 306 -18.70 -15.03 23.54
C ASN A 306 -18.85 -13.62 22.97
N VAL A 307 -19.65 -13.47 21.91
CA VAL A 307 -19.92 -12.18 21.26
C VAL A 307 -21.41 -11.86 21.28
N ALA A 308 -21.73 -10.58 21.12
CA ALA A 308 -23.11 -10.16 20.91
C ALA A 308 -23.61 -10.56 19.53
N TRP A 309 -24.88 -10.95 19.45
CA TRP A 309 -25.59 -11.29 18.23
C TRP A 309 -26.72 -10.31 17.97
N THR A 310 -26.89 -9.88 16.73
CA THR A 310 -28.07 -9.15 16.30
C THR A 310 -29.05 -10.13 15.66
N LEU A 311 -30.22 -10.28 16.27
CA LEU A 311 -31.33 -11.11 15.78
C LEU A 311 -32.39 -10.22 15.15
N ARG A 312 -32.95 -10.66 14.03
CA ARG A 312 -33.86 -9.84 13.22
C ARG A 312 -35.02 -10.66 12.65
N ALA A 313 -36.20 -10.06 12.68
CA ALA A 313 -37.42 -10.56 12.07
C ALA A 313 -37.92 -9.55 11.02
N ARG A 314 -37.97 -9.94 9.74
CA ARG A 314 -38.49 -9.14 8.62
C ARG A 314 -39.88 -9.62 8.23
N ILE A 315 -40.83 -8.70 8.15
CA ILE A 315 -42.23 -8.93 7.80
C ILE A 315 -42.46 -8.37 6.39
N ASP A 316 -42.74 -9.24 5.43
CA ASP A 316 -42.92 -8.87 4.02
C ASP A 316 -44.13 -9.61 3.43
N ARG A 317 -45.20 -8.88 3.11
CA ARG A 317 -46.41 -9.40 2.42
C ARG A 317 -46.95 -10.72 3.00
N GLY A 318 -47.04 -10.82 4.32
CA GLY A 318 -47.53 -12.02 5.03
C GLY A 318 -46.47 -13.11 5.25
N ARG A 319 -45.22 -12.88 4.83
CA ARG A 319 -44.07 -13.76 5.06
C ARG A 319 -43.15 -13.18 6.13
N LEU A 320 -42.53 -14.07 6.89
CA LEU A 320 -41.57 -13.77 7.94
C LEU A 320 -40.20 -14.39 7.61
N SER A 321 -39.16 -13.56 7.61
CA SER A 321 -37.77 -14.00 7.49
C SER A 321 -37.00 -13.69 8.77
N PHE A 322 -36.29 -14.69 9.28
CA PHE A 322 -35.44 -14.59 10.45
C PHE A 322 -33.98 -14.52 10.04
N ASP A 323 -33.34 -13.40 10.34
CA ASP A 323 -31.93 -13.17 10.06
C ASP A 323 -31.13 -13.01 11.37
N ALA A 324 -29.86 -13.37 11.35
CA ALA A 324 -28.97 -13.17 12.49
C ALA A 324 -27.52 -12.98 12.05
N ARG A 325 -26.75 -12.20 12.83
CA ARG A 325 -25.30 -12.01 12.66
C ARG A 325 -24.59 -11.81 14.00
N PRO A 326 -23.30 -12.18 14.13
CA PRO A 326 -22.46 -11.75 15.25
C PRO A 326 -22.07 -10.27 15.08
N ALA A 327 -21.50 -9.65 16.12
CA ALA A 327 -21.21 -8.21 16.22
C ALA A 327 -20.53 -7.60 14.98
N ASP A 328 -19.60 -8.33 14.35
CA ASP A 328 -18.83 -7.90 13.15
C ASP A 328 -19.04 -8.83 11.94
N GLY A 329 -20.08 -9.67 11.95
CA GLY A 329 -20.38 -10.62 10.88
C GLY A 329 -21.33 -10.10 9.80
N ALA A 330 -21.43 -10.85 8.71
CA ALA A 330 -22.41 -10.59 7.65
C ALA A 330 -23.83 -11.02 8.08
N TRP A 331 -24.85 -10.34 7.55
CA TRP A 331 -26.24 -10.77 7.71
C TRP A 331 -26.51 -12.06 6.93
N ARG A 332 -27.21 -12.99 7.57
CA ARG A 332 -27.72 -14.20 6.93
C ARG A 332 -29.16 -14.45 7.32
N THR A 333 -29.97 -14.88 6.36
CA THR A 333 -31.32 -15.42 6.61
C THR A 333 -31.20 -16.90 7.00
N TRP A 334 -31.64 -17.23 8.22
CA TRP A 334 -31.57 -18.58 8.79
C TRP A 334 -32.86 -19.36 8.63
N HIS A 335 -33.99 -18.66 8.62
CA HIS A 335 -35.29 -19.29 8.40
C HIS A 335 -36.25 -18.34 7.70
N THR A 336 -37.15 -18.86 6.89
CA THR A 336 -38.25 -18.10 6.29
C THR A 336 -39.51 -18.96 6.28
N GLN A 337 -40.63 -18.33 6.59
CA GLN A 337 -41.93 -18.98 6.66
C GLN A 337 -43.03 -17.98 6.35
N ASP A 338 -44.22 -18.46 6.01
CA ASP A 338 -45.41 -17.62 6.03
C ASP A 338 -45.87 -17.38 7.47
N ILE A 339 -46.51 -16.23 7.71
CA ILE A 339 -47.23 -15.98 8.94
C ILE A 339 -48.45 -16.92 8.93
N PRO A 340 -48.66 -17.74 9.98
CA PRO A 340 -49.84 -18.61 10.05
C PRO A 340 -51.13 -17.81 9.84
N GLY A 341 -51.98 -18.27 8.91
CA GLY A 341 -53.14 -17.49 8.45
C GLY A 341 -54.12 -17.11 9.55
N ASP A 342 -54.16 -17.84 10.67
CA ASP A 342 -55.01 -17.58 11.84
C ASP A 342 -54.41 -16.57 12.85
N PHE A 343 -53.21 -16.02 12.60
CA PHE A 343 -52.51 -15.12 13.52
C PHE A 343 -52.76 -13.64 13.21
N GLY A 344 -53.03 -13.29 11.95
CA GLY A 344 -53.13 -11.90 11.50
C GLY A 344 -51.80 -11.15 11.60
N GLU A 345 -51.83 -9.84 11.77
CA GLU A 345 -50.62 -9.01 11.91
C GLU A 345 -50.06 -9.02 13.34
N PRO A 346 -48.73 -8.95 13.50
CA PRO A 346 -48.11 -8.85 14.82
C PRO A 346 -48.40 -7.47 15.44
N VAL A 347 -48.66 -7.45 16.75
CA VAL A 347 -49.05 -6.25 17.50
C VAL A 347 -48.06 -5.87 18.59
N ALA A 348 -47.20 -6.80 19.01
CA ALA A 348 -46.20 -6.55 20.02
C ALA A 348 -44.89 -7.29 19.71
N PHE A 349 -43.81 -6.78 20.30
CA PHE A 349 -42.48 -7.36 20.22
C PHE A 349 -42.00 -7.72 21.61
N ARG A 350 -41.43 -8.91 21.74
CA ARG A 350 -40.90 -9.47 22.98
C ARG A 350 -39.42 -9.80 22.80
N VAL A 351 -38.61 -9.47 23.78
CA VAL A 351 -37.15 -9.73 23.78
C VAL A 351 -36.70 -10.21 25.16
N GLY A 352 -35.71 -11.11 25.20
CA GLY A 352 -35.16 -11.68 26.43
C GLY A 352 -35.19 -13.21 26.41
N LYS A 353 -35.27 -13.84 27.60
CA LYS A 353 -35.43 -15.30 27.74
C LYS A 353 -36.91 -15.65 27.69
N MET A 354 -37.32 -16.43 26.71
CA MET A 354 -38.72 -16.81 26.47
C MET A 354 -38.89 -18.33 26.54
N ASP A 355 -40.11 -18.80 26.78
CA ASP A 355 -40.39 -20.25 26.71
C ASP A 355 -40.29 -20.80 25.27
N LEU A 356 -40.43 -22.12 25.14
CA LEU A 356 -40.33 -22.83 23.86
C LEU A 356 -41.26 -22.25 22.76
N LYS A 357 -42.41 -21.66 23.12
CA LYS A 357 -43.40 -21.07 22.21
C LYS A 357 -43.26 -19.55 22.07
N GLY A 358 -42.18 -18.97 22.59
CA GLY A 358 -42.02 -17.52 22.66
C GLY A 358 -42.83 -16.86 23.77
N GLY A 359 -43.49 -17.63 24.62
CA GLY A 359 -44.24 -17.18 25.78
C GLY A 359 -43.34 -16.91 26.99
N THR A 360 -43.93 -17.03 28.17
CA THR A 360 -43.31 -16.61 29.43
C THR A 360 -43.41 -17.71 30.51
N GLY A 361 -43.68 -18.96 30.13
CA GLY A 361 -43.63 -20.09 31.06
C GLY A 361 -42.20 -20.44 31.50
N ASP A 362 -42.06 -21.01 32.69
CA ASP A 362 -40.82 -21.64 33.15
C ASP A 362 -40.89 -23.15 32.95
N HIS A 363 -39.75 -23.83 32.78
CA HIS A 363 -39.70 -25.29 32.70
C HIS A 363 -39.37 -25.92 34.06
N GLU A 364 -38.12 -25.76 34.49
CA GLU A 364 -37.56 -26.29 35.74
C GLU A 364 -36.60 -25.23 36.30
N ALA A 365 -36.82 -24.80 37.54
CA ALA A 365 -35.97 -23.79 38.17
C ALA A 365 -34.90 -24.48 39.04
N GLY A 366 -33.68 -24.56 38.52
CA GLY A 366 -32.51 -25.08 39.23
C GLY A 366 -31.21 -24.74 38.50
N GLY A 367 -30.11 -24.65 39.24
CA GLY A 367 -28.79 -24.24 38.73
C GLY A 367 -28.37 -22.82 39.12
N ASP A 368 -27.10 -22.49 38.89
CA ASP A 368 -26.54 -21.17 39.20
C ASP A 368 -27.16 -20.09 38.31
N LEU A 369 -27.38 -18.90 38.88
CA LEU A 369 -27.95 -17.78 38.14
C LEU A 369 -27.06 -17.42 36.94
N VAL A 370 -27.70 -17.26 35.78
CA VAL A 370 -27.03 -16.87 34.54
C VAL A 370 -27.23 -15.39 34.26
N ARG A 371 -26.28 -14.79 33.53
CA ARG A 371 -26.27 -13.37 33.17
C ARG A 371 -26.20 -13.23 31.66
N LEU A 372 -27.09 -12.43 31.10
CA LEU A 372 -27.06 -12.06 29.68
C LEU A 372 -27.57 -10.64 29.50
N LYS A 373 -27.35 -10.05 28.33
CA LYS A 373 -27.67 -8.63 28.10
C LYS A 373 -28.40 -8.41 26.79
N VAL A 374 -29.54 -7.73 26.84
CA VAL A 374 -30.16 -7.08 25.69
C VAL A 374 -29.54 -5.69 25.57
N GLU A 375 -28.79 -5.45 24.50
CA GLU A 375 -28.01 -4.23 24.32
C GLU A 375 -28.79 -3.16 23.55
N GLN A 376 -29.63 -3.56 22.60
CA GLN A 376 -30.38 -2.62 21.76
C GLN A 376 -31.60 -3.29 21.14
N VAL A 377 -32.68 -2.55 20.94
CA VAL A 377 -33.83 -2.92 20.11
C VAL A 377 -34.10 -1.82 19.09
N ARG A 378 -34.36 -2.20 17.84
CA ARG A 378 -34.73 -1.26 16.76
C ARG A 378 -35.90 -1.79 15.94
N PHE A 379 -36.76 -0.88 15.49
CA PHE A 379 -37.88 -1.16 14.60
C PHE A 379 -37.81 -0.26 13.38
N PHE A 380 -38.10 -0.82 12.21
CA PHE A 380 -38.03 -0.10 10.95
C PHE A 380 -39.30 -0.29 10.12
N GLY A 381 -39.61 0.72 9.30
CA GLY A 381 -40.73 0.72 8.36
C GLY A 381 -40.56 -0.25 7.20
N PRO A 382 -41.57 -0.32 6.30
CA PRO A 382 -41.44 -1.05 5.04
C PRO A 382 -40.26 -0.53 4.24
N GLU A 383 -39.68 -1.41 3.42
CA GLU A 383 -38.71 -0.98 2.42
C GLU A 383 -39.44 -0.04 1.46
N ARG A 384 -38.87 1.12 1.20
CA ARG A 384 -39.44 2.02 0.20
C ARG A 384 -39.33 1.33 -1.15
N GLU A 385 -40.47 1.08 -1.81
CA GLU A 385 -40.50 0.60 -3.19
C GLU A 385 -39.89 1.69 -4.08
N THR A 386 -38.68 1.44 -4.55
CA THR A 386 -38.17 2.04 -5.79
C THR A 386 -38.56 1.12 -6.93
N ALA A 387 -38.82 1.67 -8.11
CA ALA A 387 -38.92 0.91 -9.35
C ALA A 387 -37.63 0.08 -9.50
N ASP A 388 -37.75 -1.22 -9.22
CA ASP A 388 -36.67 -2.20 -9.12
C ASP A 388 -35.53 -1.83 -8.15
N ALA A 389 -34.97 -2.84 -7.48
CA ALA A 389 -33.58 -2.74 -7.05
C ALA A 389 -32.78 -2.57 -8.33
N GLY A 390 -32.06 -1.46 -8.46
CA GLY A 390 -31.38 -1.04 -9.69
C GLY A 390 -31.04 -2.21 -10.59
N SER A 391 -31.66 -2.24 -11.77
CA SER A 391 -31.14 -2.96 -12.91
C SER A 391 -29.61 -2.91 -12.87
N GLY A 392 -28.91 -3.96 -13.28
CA GLY A 392 -27.44 -3.99 -13.34
C GLY A 392 -26.76 -2.84 -14.13
N ASP A 393 -27.52 -1.85 -14.56
CA ASP A 393 -27.18 -0.59 -15.21
C ASP A 393 -26.91 0.60 -14.25
N GLU A 394 -27.32 0.57 -12.97
CA GLU A 394 -27.10 1.72 -12.06
C GLU A 394 -25.66 1.85 -11.56
N LEU A 395 -24.96 0.75 -11.31
CA LEU A 395 -23.56 0.76 -10.93
C LEU A 395 -22.74 0.02 -11.98
N ARG A 396 -21.71 0.69 -12.50
CA ARG A 396 -20.74 0.07 -13.39
C ARG A 396 -19.45 -0.18 -12.63
N PHE A 397 -19.08 -1.46 -12.51
CA PHE A 397 -17.80 -1.87 -11.96
C PHE A 397 -16.88 -2.37 -13.09
N SER A 398 -15.68 -1.80 -13.18
CA SER A 398 -14.70 -2.21 -14.18
C SER A 398 -13.34 -2.42 -13.54
N ILE A 399 -12.71 -3.56 -13.82
CA ILE A 399 -11.31 -3.84 -13.46
C ILE A 399 -10.44 -3.51 -14.66
N HIS A 400 -9.30 -2.88 -14.42
CA HIS A 400 -8.37 -2.45 -15.46
C HIS A 400 -7.01 -3.08 -15.21
N TYR A 401 -6.38 -3.56 -16.28
CA TYR A 401 -5.01 -4.02 -16.30
C TYR A 401 -4.19 -3.17 -17.26
N GLN A 402 -2.89 -3.07 -16.97
CA GLN A 402 -1.86 -2.71 -17.93
C GLN A 402 -0.75 -3.74 -17.86
N ILE A 403 -0.28 -4.18 -19.02
CA ILE A 403 0.93 -4.99 -19.18
C ILE A 403 1.92 -4.20 -20.04
N TYR A 404 3.18 -4.17 -19.64
CA TYR A 404 4.17 -3.25 -20.22
C TYR A 404 5.16 -3.97 -21.14
N ASP A 405 5.67 -3.25 -22.15
CA ASP A 405 6.77 -3.74 -23.00
C ASP A 405 8.08 -3.86 -22.20
N GLY A 406 8.86 -4.91 -22.45
CA GLY A 406 10.26 -4.99 -22.03
C GLY A 406 10.52 -5.18 -20.53
N ILE A 407 9.49 -5.47 -19.73
CA ILE A 407 9.58 -5.67 -18.27
C ILE A 407 8.51 -6.65 -17.79
N PRO A 408 8.80 -7.59 -16.85
CA PRO A 408 7.82 -8.57 -16.34
C PRO A 408 6.83 -7.95 -15.34
N LEU A 409 6.09 -6.93 -15.78
CA LEU A 409 5.27 -6.07 -14.94
C LEU A 409 3.83 -6.02 -15.43
N ILE A 410 2.90 -6.19 -14.50
CA ILE A 410 1.47 -5.92 -14.68
C ILE A 410 1.05 -4.87 -13.65
N SER A 411 0.09 -4.01 -14.00
CA SER A 411 -0.59 -3.18 -13.01
C SER A 411 -2.10 -3.35 -13.09
N LYS A 412 -2.78 -3.28 -11.95
CA LYS A 412 -4.23 -3.48 -11.83
C LYS A 412 -4.88 -2.41 -10.95
N TRP A 413 -6.07 -1.96 -11.33
CA TRP A 413 -6.91 -1.09 -10.51
C TRP A 413 -8.38 -1.28 -10.91
N PHE A 414 -9.32 -0.64 -10.21
CA PHE A 414 -10.71 -0.64 -10.63
C PHE A 414 -11.33 0.76 -10.66
N THR A 415 -12.43 0.87 -11.38
CA THR A 415 -13.34 2.01 -11.36
C THR A 415 -14.75 1.56 -10.99
N LEU A 416 -15.42 2.32 -10.13
CA LEU A 416 -16.82 2.15 -9.78
C LEU A 416 -17.58 3.43 -10.12
N THR A 417 -18.49 3.36 -11.09
CA THR A 417 -19.28 4.50 -11.56
C THR A 417 -20.72 4.37 -11.11
N ASN A 418 -21.28 5.45 -10.57
CA ASN A 418 -22.68 5.52 -10.17
C ASN A 418 -23.51 6.22 -11.25
N HIS A 419 -24.26 5.45 -12.02
CA HIS A 419 -25.26 5.91 -12.99
C HIS A 419 -26.67 5.99 -12.40
N GLY A 420 -26.87 5.56 -11.16
CA GLY A 420 -28.13 5.66 -10.43
C GLY A 420 -28.48 7.08 -10.00
N THR A 421 -29.62 7.22 -9.31
CA THR A 421 -30.15 8.52 -8.87
C THR A 421 -29.82 8.85 -7.41
N GLU A 422 -29.37 7.87 -6.63
CA GLU A 422 -28.96 8.03 -5.22
C GLU A 422 -27.45 7.88 -5.06
N ALA A 423 -26.88 8.49 -4.01
CA ALA A 423 -25.46 8.29 -3.69
C ALA A 423 -25.23 6.90 -3.09
N VAL A 424 -24.10 6.28 -3.44
CA VAL A 424 -23.65 5.01 -2.85
C VAL A 424 -22.37 5.21 -2.05
N ASN A 425 -22.17 4.47 -0.98
CA ASN A 425 -20.95 4.48 -0.20
C ASN A 425 -20.11 3.24 -0.49
N LEU A 426 -18.86 3.41 -0.90
CA LEU A 426 -17.87 2.34 -0.94
C LEU A 426 -17.16 2.29 0.41
N ASP A 427 -17.57 1.34 1.26
CA ASP A 427 -17.06 1.20 2.63
C ASP A 427 -15.62 0.68 2.66
N SER A 428 -15.34 -0.38 1.87
CA SER A 428 -14.04 -1.06 1.80
C SER A 428 -13.86 -1.77 0.45
N PHE A 429 -12.62 -2.13 0.11
CA PHE A 429 -12.34 -2.98 -1.05
C PHE A 429 -11.06 -3.80 -0.88
N VAL A 430 -10.95 -4.89 -1.65
CA VAL A 430 -9.73 -5.61 -2.01
C VAL A 430 -9.58 -5.49 -3.53
N SER A 431 -8.54 -4.80 -3.99
CA SER A 431 -8.32 -4.55 -5.43
C SER A 431 -7.53 -5.66 -6.12
N GLU A 432 -6.77 -6.45 -5.36
CA GLU A 432 -6.09 -7.66 -5.84
C GLU A 432 -6.07 -8.72 -4.74
N GLN A 433 -6.38 -9.95 -5.11
CA GLN A 433 -6.31 -11.12 -4.24
C GLN A 433 -5.72 -12.30 -5.03
N LEU A 434 -4.55 -12.79 -4.60
CA LEU A 434 -3.86 -13.89 -5.27
C LEU A 434 -3.45 -14.94 -4.24
N ALA A 435 -3.82 -16.20 -4.49
CA ALA A 435 -3.23 -17.34 -3.81
C ALA A 435 -1.88 -17.66 -4.49
N VAL A 436 -0.80 -17.11 -3.95
CA VAL A 436 0.55 -17.17 -4.55
C VAL A 436 1.26 -18.45 -4.11
N VAL A 437 2.09 -19.00 -4.99
CA VAL A 437 2.95 -20.16 -4.65
C VAL A 437 3.90 -19.78 -3.51
N GLU A 438 4.00 -20.65 -2.51
CA GLU A 438 4.78 -20.45 -1.29
C GLU A 438 6.28 -20.25 -1.57
N HIS A 439 6.97 -19.43 -0.77
CA HIS A 439 8.44 -19.28 -0.86
C HIS A 439 9.17 -20.52 -0.32
N ASN A 440 8.76 -20.98 0.86
CA ASN A 440 9.31 -22.10 1.58
C ASN A 440 8.19 -22.89 2.26
N ASN A 441 8.39 -24.20 2.42
CA ASN A 441 7.41 -25.09 3.02
C ASN A 441 8.01 -25.73 4.27
N VAL A 442 7.76 -25.13 5.43
CA VAL A 442 8.23 -25.64 6.73
C VAL A 442 7.08 -26.30 7.48
N VAL A 443 7.36 -27.45 8.11
CA VAL A 443 6.36 -28.24 8.85
C VAL A 443 6.00 -27.57 10.17
N ASP A 444 7.03 -27.23 10.96
CA ASP A 444 6.92 -26.57 12.26
C ASP A 444 7.38 -25.12 12.15
N ASP A 445 6.48 -24.17 12.38
CA ASP A 445 6.80 -22.74 12.42
C ASP A 445 7.56 -22.39 13.72
N ARG A 446 8.76 -21.82 13.56
CA ARG A 446 9.59 -21.28 14.65
C ARG A 446 9.76 -19.76 14.57
N GLY A 447 8.91 -19.08 13.82
CA GLY A 447 8.94 -17.62 13.57
C GLY A 447 9.66 -17.23 12.27
N ASP A 448 9.94 -18.19 11.37
CA ASP A 448 10.76 -17.99 10.17
C ASP A 448 9.95 -17.99 8.85
N LEU A 449 8.61 -17.97 8.93
CA LEU A 449 7.75 -17.93 7.75
C LEU A 449 7.94 -16.64 6.97
N ARG A 450 8.08 -16.77 5.65
CA ARG A 450 8.28 -15.63 4.74
C ARG A 450 7.21 -15.60 3.68
N PRO A 451 6.76 -14.41 3.28
CA PRO A 451 5.91 -14.29 2.11
C PRO A 451 6.65 -14.73 0.84
N PRO A 452 5.91 -15.14 -0.21
CA PRO A 452 6.45 -15.37 -1.55
C PRO A 452 7.36 -14.24 -2.00
N ASP A 453 8.50 -14.59 -2.60
CA ASP A 453 9.49 -13.62 -3.06
C ASP A 453 9.65 -13.59 -4.58
N GLY A 454 8.95 -14.46 -5.31
CA GLY A 454 8.87 -14.49 -6.76
C GLY A 454 7.97 -13.40 -7.36
N LEU A 455 7.22 -12.66 -6.53
CA LEU A 455 6.37 -11.55 -6.94
C LEU A 455 6.61 -10.35 -6.02
N HIS A 456 7.07 -9.25 -6.59
CA HIS A 456 7.18 -7.97 -5.91
C HIS A 456 5.92 -7.14 -6.14
N VAL A 457 5.35 -6.58 -5.07
CA VAL A 457 4.05 -5.88 -5.13
C VAL A 457 4.14 -4.51 -4.44
N GLU A 458 3.67 -3.46 -5.12
CA GLU A 458 3.58 -2.08 -4.60
C GLU A 458 2.28 -1.40 -5.02
N THR A 459 1.93 -0.29 -4.38
CA THR A 459 0.81 0.56 -4.81
C THR A 459 1.21 2.04 -4.92
N ASP A 460 0.44 2.85 -5.65
CA ASP A 460 0.61 4.31 -5.64
C ASP A 460 0.03 4.99 -4.37
N MET A 461 -0.54 4.21 -3.46
CA MET A 461 -0.83 4.57 -2.07
C MET A 461 0.32 4.16 -1.14
N ALA A 462 1.45 4.85 -1.35
CA ALA A 462 2.70 4.65 -0.64
C ALA A 462 3.01 5.86 0.27
N PHE A 463 3.14 5.63 1.57
CA PHE A 463 3.53 6.65 2.55
C PHE A 463 4.11 6.06 3.84
N GLY A 464 4.83 6.89 4.61
CA GLY A 464 5.34 6.57 5.94
C GLY A 464 6.67 5.80 5.95
N SER A 465 7.44 5.79 4.85
CA SER A 465 8.76 5.14 4.82
C SER A 465 9.67 5.61 3.67
N PHE A 466 10.98 5.42 3.86
CA PHE A 466 12.01 5.63 2.85
C PHE A 466 12.33 4.35 2.06
N ASN A 467 11.46 3.33 2.13
CA ASN A 467 11.55 2.10 1.35
C ASN A 467 10.15 1.60 0.96
N HIS A 468 10.09 0.73 -0.04
CA HIS A 468 8.82 0.23 -0.55
C HIS A 468 8.09 -0.65 0.48
N SER A 469 8.83 -1.46 1.24
CA SER A 469 8.27 -2.39 2.24
C SER A 469 7.54 -1.66 3.36
N GLY A 470 8.13 -0.58 3.88
CA GLY A 470 7.50 0.26 4.88
C GLY A 470 6.39 1.13 4.31
N SER A 471 6.51 1.63 3.07
CA SER A 471 5.51 2.53 2.48
C SER A 471 4.28 1.80 1.96
N SER A 472 4.41 0.54 1.57
CA SER A 472 3.30 -0.31 1.11
C SER A 472 2.62 -1.09 2.23
N ARG A 473 3.11 -1.03 3.48
CA ARG A 473 2.56 -1.80 4.62
C ARG A 473 1.08 -1.50 4.92
N HIS A 474 0.59 -0.34 4.47
CA HIS A 474 -0.79 0.07 4.64
C HIS A 474 -1.72 -0.46 3.56
N THR A 475 -1.18 -1.07 2.50
CA THR A 475 -1.95 -1.51 1.33
C THR A 475 -1.68 -2.94 0.88
N VAL A 476 -0.48 -3.47 1.09
CA VAL A 476 -0.07 -4.82 0.67
C VAL A 476 -0.01 -5.75 1.89
N HIS A 477 -0.87 -6.76 1.91
CA HIS A 477 -0.99 -7.70 3.02
C HIS A 477 -0.72 -9.13 2.53
N TRP A 478 0.28 -9.78 3.13
CA TRP A 478 0.51 -11.21 2.97
C TRP A 478 -0.13 -11.93 4.14
N GLU A 479 -1.28 -12.53 3.90
CA GLU A 479 -2.12 -13.20 4.90
C GLU A 479 -1.96 -14.72 4.82
N THR A 480 -2.37 -15.40 5.89
CA THR A 480 -2.50 -16.85 5.88
C THR A 480 -3.66 -17.27 4.99
N ASP A 481 -3.56 -18.44 4.36
CA ASP A 481 -4.66 -19.03 3.60
C ASP A 481 -5.29 -20.19 4.38
N PRO A 482 -6.39 -19.97 5.14
CA PRO A 482 -7.03 -21.03 5.92
C PRO A 482 -7.66 -22.11 5.02
N ASP A 483 -8.02 -21.77 3.78
CA ASP A 483 -8.62 -22.69 2.81
C ASP A 483 -7.57 -23.56 2.11
N PHE A 484 -6.28 -23.24 2.25
CA PHE A 484 -5.19 -24.05 1.74
C PHE A 484 -4.87 -25.21 2.68
N HIS A 485 -5.74 -26.22 2.68
CA HIS A 485 -5.70 -27.31 3.64
C HIS A 485 -4.54 -28.29 3.47
N THR A 486 -3.89 -28.31 2.31
CA THR A 486 -2.75 -29.19 2.01
C THR A 486 -1.40 -28.49 2.16
N GLN A 487 -1.36 -27.29 2.73
CA GLN A 487 -0.09 -26.63 3.04
C GLN A 487 0.71 -27.43 4.07
N VAL A 488 2.04 -27.31 4.01
CA VAL A 488 2.96 -28.15 4.81
C VAL A 488 2.95 -27.74 6.29
N THR A 489 2.74 -26.46 6.59
CA THR A 489 2.70 -25.96 7.97
C THR A 489 1.43 -26.39 8.68
N TYR A 490 1.55 -27.19 9.75
CA TYR A 490 0.40 -27.77 10.46
C TYR A 490 -0.62 -26.73 10.97
N SER A 491 -0.14 -25.58 11.42
CA SER A 491 -0.97 -24.45 11.91
C SER A 491 -1.65 -23.65 10.80
N LYS A 492 -1.41 -24.01 9.53
CA LYS A 492 -1.90 -23.29 8.35
C LYS A 492 -1.50 -21.81 8.30
N SER A 493 -0.29 -21.50 8.77
CA SER A 493 0.18 -20.13 8.97
C SER A 493 1.07 -19.58 7.85
N GLN A 494 1.24 -20.28 6.73
CA GLN A 494 2.07 -19.77 5.62
C GLN A 494 1.45 -18.50 5.01
N PRO A 495 2.18 -17.36 4.99
CA PRO A 495 1.67 -16.08 4.49
C PRO A 495 1.70 -16.02 2.95
N CYS A 496 0.87 -16.82 2.30
CA CYS A 496 0.86 -17.01 0.84
C CYS A 496 -0.43 -16.52 0.14
N LEU A 497 -1.33 -15.87 0.88
CA LEU A 497 -2.49 -15.17 0.31
C LEU A 497 -2.19 -13.68 0.24
N LEU A 498 -1.94 -13.18 -0.97
CA LEU A 498 -1.81 -11.73 -1.21
C LEU A 498 -3.20 -11.10 -1.17
N LYS A 499 -3.39 -10.05 -0.36
CA LYS A 499 -4.52 -9.13 -0.46
C LYS A 499 -4.02 -7.69 -0.51
N VAL A 500 -4.44 -6.96 -1.54
CA VAL A 500 -4.10 -5.55 -1.71
C VAL A 500 -5.34 -4.69 -1.42
N ARG A 501 -5.32 -3.99 -0.29
CA ARG A 501 -6.43 -3.18 0.25
C ARG A 501 -5.93 -2.12 1.23
N PRO A 502 -6.56 -0.94 1.34
CA PRO A 502 -6.27 -0.02 2.44
C PRO A 502 -6.47 -0.72 3.80
N ALA A 503 -5.53 -0.54 4.72
CA ALA A 503 -5.70 -0.97 6.11
C ALA A 503 -6.84 -0.18 6.79
N VAL A 504 -6.97 1.10 6.44
CA VAL A 504 -8.06 1.99 6.81
C VAL A 504 -8.52 2.73 5.55
N GLY A 505 -9.83 2.75 5.29
CA GLY A 505 -10.39 3.33 4.08
C GLY A 505 -11.03 2.31 3.12
N PRO A 506 -11.63 2.81 2.03
CA PRO A 506 -11.68 4.23 1.66
C PRO A 506 -12.90 4.97 2.24
N ASP A 507 -13.97 4.27 2.65
CA ASP A 507 -15.26 4.85 3.11
C ASP A 507 -15.72 6.08 2.31
N GLN A 508 -15.79 5.97 0.99
CA GLN A 508 -16.07 7.11 0.09
C GLN A 508 -17.50 7.12 -0.43
N THR A 509 -18.14 8.29 -0.40
CA THR A 509 -19.45 8.50 -1.02
C THR A 509 -19.29 8.84 -2.49
N ILE A 510 -19.97 8.09 -3.35
CA ILE A 510 -20.00 8.24 -4.80
C ILE A 510 -21.39 8.81 -5.17
N ALA A 511 -21.41 10.11 -5.48
CA ALA A 511 -22.63 10.79 -5.91
C ALA A 511 -23.14 10.27 -7.27
N PRO A 512 -24.44 10.46 -7.58
CA PRO A 512 -24.98 10.23 -8.92
C PRO A 512 -24.11 10.88 -10.01
N GLY A 513 -23.82 10.14 -11.09
CA GLY A 513 -22.97 10.55 -12.20
C GLY A 513 -21.46 10.58 -11.91
N SER A 514 -21.02 10.28 -10.68
CA SER A 514 -19.61 10.30 -10.29
C SER A 514 -18.95 8.92 -10.35
N SER A 515 -17.62 8.92 -10.34
CA SER A 515 -16.81 7.69 -10.35
C SER A 515 -15.79 7.68 -9.23
N PHE A 516 -15.57 6.51 -8.65
CA PHE A 516 -14.43 6.21 -7.79
C PHE A 516 -13.38 5.44 -8.59
N THR A 517 -12.09 5.74 -8.37
CA THR A 517 -10.96 4.96 -8.88
C THR A 517 -10.12 4.52 -7.69
N SER A 518 -9.72 3.24 -7.64
CA SER A 518 -8.82 2.73 -6.59
C SER A 518 -7.40 3.28 -6.75
N PHE A 519 -6.49 2.95 -5.83
CA PHE A 519 -5.06 3.01 -6.12
C PHE A 519 -4.73 1.94 -7.19
N ARG A 520 -3.54 2.04 -7.79
CA ARG A 520 -2.99 1.01 -8.68
C ARG A 520 -2.11 0.05 -7.90
N THR A 521 -2.30 -1.25 -8.10
CA THR A 521 -1.39 -2.32 -7.69
C THR A 521 -0.42 -2.60 -8.82
N PHE A 522 0.88 -2.69 -8.54
CA PHE A 522 1.93 -3.07 -9.48
C PHE A 522 2.52 -4.41 -9.07
N GLU A 523 2.62 -5.33 -10.01
CA GLU A 523 3.06 -6.73 -9.83
C GLU A 523 4.26 -7.00 -10.72
N LEU A 524 5.45 -7.03 -10.13
CA LEU A 524 6.72 -7.31 -10.81
C LEU A 524 7.15 -8.75 -10.53
N ALA A 525 7.08 -9.62 -11.54
CA ALA A 525 7.55 -11.00 -11.40
C ALA A 525 9.08 -11.04 -11.39
N GLN A 526 9.66 -11.71 -10.40
CA GLN A 526 11.11 -11.85 -10.25
C GLN A 526 11.58 -13.12 -10.95
N ASP A 527 12.66 -13.04 -11.72
CA ASP A 527 13.28 -14.20 -12.36
C ASP A 527 14.34 -14.88 -11.47
N SER A 528 14.82 -14.21 -10.42
CA SER A 528 15.91 -14.71 -9.59
C SER A 528 15.76 -14.31 -8.12
N GLY A 529 16.32 -15.13 -7.23
CA GLY A 529 16.53 -14.79 -5.81
C GLY A 529 17.76 -13.90 -5.58
N ASP A 530 18.60 -13.69 -6.59
CA ASP A 530 19.82 -12.87 -6.50
C ASP A 530 19.49 -11.40 -6.18
N ARG A 531 20.12 -10.86 -5.13
CA ARG A 531 19.84 -9.52 -4.62
C ARG A 531 20.11 -8.42 -5.66
N GLU A 532 21.19 -8.54 -6.42
CA GLU A 532 21.58 -7.53 -7.42
C GLU A 532 20.57 -7.53 -8.57
N ARG A 533 20.24 -8.71 -9.10
CA ARG A 533 19.28 -8.86 -10.21
C ARG A 533 17.89 -8.35 -9.83
N ARG A 534 17.40 -8.67 -8.62
CA ARG A 534 16.12 -8.15 -8.09
C ARG A 534 16.15 -6.64 -7.94
N GLY A 535 17.26 -6.09 -7.45
CA GLY A 535 17.46 -4.64 -7.35
C GLY A 535 17.46 -3.95 -8.71
N LEU A 536 18.11 -4.54 -9.73
CA LEU A 536 18.06 -4.04 -11.12
C LEU A 536 16.63 -4.07 -11.68
N ALA A 537 15.89 -5.15 -11.44
CA ALA A 537 14.50 -5.27 -11.85
C ALA A 537 13.61 -4.18 -11.24
N LEU A 538 13.76 -3.91 -9.92
CA LEU A 538 13.01 -2.87 -9.22
C LEU A 538 13.38 -1.46 -9.72
N ARG A 539 14.67 -1.17 -9.87
CA ARG A 539 15.15 0.10 -10.43
C ARG A 539 14.59 0.35 -11.83
N ARG A 540 14.52 -0.69 -12.66
CA ARG A 540 13.91 -0.65 -13.99
C ARG A 540 12.40 -0.44 -13.95
N MET A 541 11.69 -1.02 -12.99
CA MET A 541 10.27 -0.73 -12.74
C MET A 541 10.06 0.77 -12.47
N TYR A 542 10.86 1.40 -11.61
CA TYR A 542 10.73 2.84 -11.35
C TYR A 542 11.08 3.72 -12.55
N ARG A 543 12.15 3.41 -13.29
CA ARG A 543 12.47 4.14 -14.54
C ARG A 543 11.36 4.03 -15.58
N THR A 544 10.63 2.92 -15.59
CA THR A 544 9.49 2.70 -16.50
C THR A 544 8.25 3.45 -16.02
N LEU A 545 7.83 3.23 -14.77
CA LEU A 545 6.54 3.73 -14.25
C LEU A 545 6.57 5.18 -13.76
N ALA A 546 7.75 5.67 -13.39
CA ALA A 546 7.98 6.98 -12.81
C ALA A 546 9.25 7.62 -13.39
N PRO A 547 9.33 7.85 -14.71
CA PRO A 547 10.57 8.26 -15.38
C PRO A 547 11.18 9.58 -14.86
N TRP A 548 10.38 10.44 -14.22
CA TRP A 548 10.88 11.63 -13.54
C TRP A 548 11.88 11.35 -12.40
N VAL A 549 11.93 10.14 -11.85
CA VAL A 549 12.98 9.78 -10.87
C VAL A 549 14.38 9.77 -11.49
N THR A 550 14.49 9.85 -12.81
CA THR A 550 15.78 9.96 -13.53
C THR A 550 16.25 11.41 -13.68
N GLU A 551 15.42 12.41 -13.36
CA GLU A 551 15.89 13.79 -13.22
C GLU A 551 16.80 13.84 -11.98
N ASN A 552 18.08 14.20 -12.15
CA ASN A 552 19.05 14.16 -11.07
C ASN A 552 19.93 15.43 -11.00
N PRO A 553 19.31 16.60 -10.77
CA PRO A 553 19.97 17.89 -10.79
C PRO A 553 20.91 18.12 -9.59
N LEU A 554 22.00 18.85 -9.82
CA LEU A 554 22.90 19.35 -8.77
C LEU A 554 22.22 20.46 -7.96
N MET A 555 22.08 20.28 -6.64
CA MET A 555 21.28 21.16 -5.78
C MET A 555 22.10 21.83 -4.65
N PHE A 556 21.91 23.14 -4.50
CA PHE A 556 22.49 23.95 -3.44
C PHE A 556 21.41 24.39 -2.43
N HIS A 557 21.59 24.05 -1.15
CA HIS A 557 20.69 24.43 -0.06
C HIS A 557 21.23 25.69 0.63
N LEU A 558 20.60 26.83 0.37
CA LEU A 558 21.02 28.11 0.88
C LEU A 558 20.35 28.43 2.23
N LEU A 559 21.16 28.91 3.18
CA LEU A 559 20.76 29.17 4.57
C LEU A 559 20.16 30.56 4.83
N THR A 560 19.78 31.29 3.79
CA THR A 560 19.26 32.65 3.93
C THR A 560 18.25 32.99 2.85
N SER A 561 17.31 33.87 3.20
CA SER A 561 16.33 34.46 2.29
C SER A 561 16.57 35.96 2.07
N ASP A 562 17.75 36.46 2.42
CA ASP A 562 18.20 37.82 2.09
C ASP A 562 18.40 37.94 0.58
N GLU A 563 17.85 38.99 -0.03
CA GLU A 563 17.75 39.08 -1.50
C GLU A 563 19.12 39.08 -2.19
N GLU A 564 20.06 39.87 -1.68
CA GLU A 564 21.38 40.02 -2.30
C GLU A 564 22.22 38.75 -2.11
N LYS A 565 22.17 38.13 -0.93
CA LYS A 565 22.84 36.84 -0.69
C LYS A 565 22.24 35.71 -1.51
N VAL A 566 20.92 35.71 -1.74
CA VAL A 566 20.26 34.72 -2.61
C VAL A 566 20.72 34.88 -4.06
N LYS A 567 20.75 36.11 -4.59
CA LYS A 567 21.29 36.37 -5.94
C LYS A 567 22.74 35.94 -6.06
N GLN A 568 23.58 36.24 -5.05
CA GLN A 568 24.97 35.77 -5.01
C GLN A 568 25.06 34.24 -5.01
N GLY A 569 24.25 33.55 -4.21
CA GLY A 569 24.21 32.08 -4.19
C GLY A 569 23.78 31.47 -5.52
N ILE A 570 22.82 32.11 -6.20
CA ILE A 570 22.40 31.75 -7.58
C ILE A 570 23.56 31.95 -8.56
N ASP A 571 24.26 33.08 -8.49
CA ASP A 571 25.39 33.36 -9.37
C ASP A 571 26.53 32.35 -9.16
N GLN A 572 26.87 32.03 -7.89
CA GLN A 572 27.85 30.99 -7.59
C GLN A 572 27.42 29.61 -8.13
N ALA A 573 26.14 29.25 -7.98
CA ALA A 573 25.63 27.98 -8.49
C ALA A 573 25.78 27.91 -10.02
N ALA A 574 25.44 28.97 -10.73
CA ALA A 574 25.59 29.05 -12.18
C ALA A 574 27.06 28.96 -12.63
N GLU A 575 27.97 29.64 -11.93
CA GLU A 575 29.40 29.66 -12.25
C GLU A 575 30.08 28.29 -12.12
N VAL A 576 29.67 27.47 -11.14
CA VAL A 576 30.26 26.14 -10.92
C VAL A 576 29.39 25.00 -11.46
N GLY A 577 28.34 25.33 -12.23
CA GLY A 577 27.51 24.37 -12.94
C GLY A 577 26.47 23.62 -12.09
N PHE A 578 26.12 24.10 -10.90
CA PHE A 578 24.92 23.63 -10.20
C PHE A 578 23.66 24.02 -10.98
N GLU A 579 22.56 23.31 -10.74
CA GLU A 579 21.34 23.43 -11.55
C GLU A 579 20.15 23.96 -10.73
N MET A 580 20.24 23.88 -9.39
CA MET A 580 19.18 24.29 -8.49
C MET A 580 19.69 24.99 -7.25
N VAL A 581 18.90 25.95 -6.77
CA VAL A 581 19.05 26.56 -5.45
C VAL A 581 17.74 26.38 -4.68
N ILE A 582 17.83 25.85 -3.47
CA ILE A 582 16.70 25.64 -2.57
C ILE A 582 16.88 26.55 -1.36
N LEU A 583 15.86 27.37 -1.07
CA LEU A 583 15.80 28.15 0.17
C LEU A 583 15.53 27.19 1.32
N SER A 584 16.60 26.81 2.03
CA SER A 584 16.61 25.67 2.95
C SER A 584 15.83 25.95 4.25
N PHE A 585 15.57 24.89 5.02
CA PHE A 585 15.15 25.01 6.42
C PHE A 585 16.08 25.96 7.20
N GLY A 586 15.47 26.89 7.94
CA GLY A 586 16.18 27.92 8.69
C GLY A 586 16.62 29.15 7.88
N SER A 587 16.32 29.21 6.57
CA SER A 587 16.66 30.37 5.73
C SER A 587 15.89 31.65 6.06
N GLY A 588 14.73 31.53 6.72
CA GLY A 588 13.79 32.62 6.96
C GLY A 588 12.76 32.82 5.84
N PHE A 589 12.85 32.06 4.73
CA PHE A 589 11.82 32.08 3.70
C PHE A 589 10.49 31.50 4.21
N ASN A 590 9.37 32.15 3.90
CA ASN A 590 8.04 31.71 4.29
C ASN A 590 7.19 31.38 3.04
N ALA A 591 7.13 30.09 2.70
CA ALA A 591 6.35 29.58 1.56
C ALA A 591 4.83 29.82 1.68
N GLU A 592 4.33 30.14 2.87
CA GLU A 592 2.91 30.35 3.16
C GLU A 592 2.51 31.84 3.15
N ASN A 593 3.42 32.76 2.83
CA ASN A 593 3.15 34.20 2.76
C ASN A 593 2.55 34.60 1.40
N GLU A 594 1.32 35.11 1.43
CA GLU A 594 0.54 35.48 0.25
C GLU A 594 0.49 36.99 -0.03
N ASP A 595 1.24 37.79 0.72
CA ASP A 595 1.33 39.22 0.45
C ASP A 595 1.78 39.43 -1.02
N PRO A 596 1.03 40.19 -1.84
CA PRO A 596 1.39 40.43 -3.23
C PRO A 596 2.80 41.00 -3.43
N ALA A 597 3.29 41.85 -2.52
CA ALA A 597 4.65 42.38 -2.57
C ALA A 597 5.69 41.30 -2.28
N HIS A 598 5.38 40.36 -1.36
CA HIS A 598 6.22 39.20 -1.09
C HIS A 598 6.35 38.29 -2.32
N LEU A 599 5.22 37.92 -2.93
CA LEU A 599 5.21 37.09 -4.14
C LEU A 599 5.90 37.80 -5.33
N ALA A 600 5.67 39.10 -5.51
CA ALA A 600 6.34 39.88 -6.55
C ALA A 600 7.85 39.96 -6.35
N LYS A 601 8.33 40.08 -5.10
CA LYS A 601 9.76 40.00 -4.78
C LYS A 601 10.35 38.67 -5.22
N TRP A 602 9.74 37.56 -4.82
CA TRP A 602 10.27 36.23 -5.14
C TRP A 602 10.15 35.87 -6.61
N LYS A 603 9.15 36.40 -7.32
CA LYS A 603 9.12 36.33 -8.77
C LYS A 603 10.33 37.02 -9.40
N ARG A 604 10.70 38.25 -8.97
CA ARG A 604 11.89 38.94 -9.51
C ARG A 604 13.19 38.18 -9.24
N ILE A 605 13.32 37.57 -8.05
CA ILE A 605 14.49 36.75 -7.71
C ILE A 605 14.52 35.47 -8.56
N ASN A 606 13.37 34.84 -8.79
CA ASN A 606 13.26 33.70 -9.69
C ASN A 606 13.59 34.08 -11.14
N ASP A 607 13.18 35.27 -11.61
CA ASP A 607 13.52 35.76 -12.94
C ASP A 607 15.05 35.93 -13.10
N HIS A 608 15.78 36.33 -12.04
CA HIS A 608 17.25 36.32 -12.00
C HIS A 608 17.82 34.90 -12.09
N ALA A 609 17.26 33.95 -11.34
CA ALA A 609 17.66 32.54 -11.38
C ALA A 609 17.48 31.93 -12.79
N LEU A 610 16.32 32.16 -13.41
CA LEU A 610 16.00 31.70 -14.76
C LEU A 610 16.96 32.29 -15.80
N ALA A 611 17.33 33.58 -15.68
CA ALA A 611 18.32 34.21 -16.56
C ALA A 611 19.71 33.57 -16.46
N LYS A 612 19.99 32.82 -15.38
CA LYS A 612 21.22 32.06 -15.15
C LYS A 612 21.08 30.56 -15.40
N GLY A 613 19.88 30.09 -15.80
CA GLY A 613 19.60 28.67 -15.98
C GLY A 613 19.50 27.88 -14.66
N ILE A 614 19.20 28.55 -13.55
CA ILE A 614 19.06 27.96 -12.22
C ILE A 614 17.59 27.85 -11.85
N ASP A 615 17.15 26.67 -11.43
CA ASP A 615 15.83 26.51 -10.82
C ASP A 615 15.86 26.94 -9.36
N LEU A 616 14.95 27.82 -8.97
CA LEU A 616 14.78 28.25 -7.59
C LEU A 616 13.65 27.47 -6.89
N GLY A 617 13.91 27.13 -5.63
CA GLY A 617 13.07 26.26 -4.82
C GLY A 617 12.71 26.77 -3.44
N ALA A 618 11.67 26.14 -2.89
CA ALA A 618 11.21 26.38 -1.52
C ALA A 618 11.21 25.10 -0.70
N TYR A 619 11.57 25.25 0.58
CA TYR A 619 11.34 24.26 1.62
C TYR A 619 10.01 24.54 2.35
N SER A 620 9.29 23.48 2.73
CA SER A 620 8.17 23.55 3.67
C SER A 620 8.17 22.35 4.60
N LEU A 621 7.89 22.58 5.88
CA LEU A 621 7.71 21.53 6.89
C LEU A 621 6.23 21.35 7.19
N TYR A 622 5.70 20.17 6.87
CA TYR A 622 4.30 19.83 7.11
C TYR A 622 4.08 19.08 8.42
N SER A 623 4.52 17.81 8.51
CA SER A 623 4.44 17.03 9.76
C SER A 623 5.62 17.36 10.68
N SER A 624 5.55 16.94 11.94
CA SER A 624 6.35 17.47 13.07
C SER A 624 6.00 18.91 13.50
N ARG A 625 4.90 19.46 12.98
CA ARG A 625 4.37 20.78 13.32
C ARG A 625 3.05 20.63 14.08
N ARG A 626 2.86 21.47 15.12
CA ARG A 626 1.57 21.65 15.79
C ARG A 626 0.96 22.97 15.34
N VAL A 627 -0.27 22.94 14.83
CA VAL A 627 -0.98 24.15 14.35
C VAL A 627 -2.11 24.58 15.28
N GLY A 628 -2.65 23.68 16.10
CA GLY A 628 -3.68 23.96 17.10
C GLY A 628 -5.08 24.22 16.53
N GLY A 629 -6.00 24.58 17.42
CA GLY A 629 -7.36 24.98 17.05
C GLY A 629 -8.22 23.88 16.41
N GLY A 630 -7.95 22.60 16.70
CA GLY A 630 -8.66 21.46 16.10
C GLY A 630 -8.18 21.09 14.68
N ASN A 631 -7.10 21.73 14.20
CA ASN A 631 -6.52 21.47 12.88
C ASN A 631 -5.45 20.38 12.85
N ASP A 632 -5.03 19.87 14.01
CA ASP A 632 -4.10 18.74 14.11
C ASP A 632 -4.84 17.40 14.01
N ILE A 633 -4.13 16.37 13.56
CA ILE A 633 -4.60 14.97 13.59
C ILE A 633 -4.78 14.52 15.03
N VAL A 634 -5.92 13.89 15.33
CA VAL A 634 -6.17 13.25 16.62
C VAL A 634 -6.04 11.74 16.44
N SER A 635 -4.85 11.22 16.76
CA SER A 635 -4.53 9.81 16.63
C SER A 635 -5.31 8.93 17.60
N PRO A 636 -5.82 7.75 17.16
CA PRO A 636 -6.49 6.81 18.05
C PRO A 636 -5.57 6.25 19.15
N THR A 637 -4.25 6.24 18.94
CA THR A 637 -3.25 5.71 19.90
C THR A 637 -2.63 6.79 20.78
N GLY A 638 -3.06 8.04 20.66
CA GLY A 638 -2.59 9.17 21.47
C GLY A 638 -1.32 9.88 20.96
N GLY A 639 -0.72 9.42 19.86
CA GLY A 639 0.46 10.06 19.24
C GLY A 639 0.49 9.93 17.73
N THR A 640 1.17 10.87 17.06
CA THR A 640 1.39 10.85 15.60
C THR A 640 2.85 10.49 15.29
N THR A 641 3.12 10.02 14.07
CA THR A 641 4.41 9.45 13.64
C THR A 641 5.57 10.41 13.90
N HIS A 642 5.36 11.71 13.68
CA HIS A 642 6.39 12.75 13.90
C HIS A 642 6.08 13.65 15.10
N GLY A 643 5.39 13.12 16.12
CA GLY A 643 5.00 13.85 17.33
C GLY A 643 3.75 14.71 17.14
N ASN A 644 3.71 15.60 16.14
CA ASN A 644 2.50 16.31 15.72
C ASN A 644 2.35 16.27 14.19
N CYS A 645 1.11 16.21 13.71
CA CYS A 645 0.82 16.32 12.28
C CYS A 645 -0.46 17.15 12.08
N PRO A 646 -0.44 18.21 11.28
CA PRO A 646 -1.66 18.87 10.83
C PRO A 646 -2.55 17.88 10.05
N ALA A 647 -3.87 18.08 10.10
CA ALA A 647 -4.81 17.38 9.25
C ALA A 647 -4.99 18.17 7.95
N ILE A 648 -4.73 17.56 6.79
CA ILE A 648 -4.82 18.25 5.49
C ILE A 648 -6.26 18.62 5.14
N THR A 649 -7.21 17.87 5.72
CA THR A 649 -8.66 18.06 5.59
C THR A 649 -9.22 19.14 6.50
N SER A 650 -8.41 19.70 7.41
CA SER A 650 -8.78 20.84 8.25
C SER A 650 -8.81 22.16 7.46
N GLU A 651 -9.40 23.21 8.04
CA GLU A 651 -9.36 24.54 7.44
C GLU A 651 -7.92 25.04 7.23
N TRP A 652 -7.06 24.82 8.23
CA TRP A 652 -5.64 25.15 8.11
C TRP A 652 -4.96 24.38 6.97
N GLY A 653 -5.16 23.06 6.91
CA GLY A 653 -4.55 22.19 5.89
C GLY A 653 -4.97 22.54 4.46
N ARG A 654 -6.26 22.86 4.26
CA ARG A 654 -6.78 23.32 2.97
C ARG A 654 -6.20 24.67 2.56
N ASN A 655 -6.07 25.60 3.51
CA ASN A 655 -5.40 26.88 3.27
C ASN A 655 -3.92 26.71 2.97
N TYR A 656 -3.24 25.77 3.64
CA TYR A 656 -1.84 25.46 3.41
C TYR A 656 -1.58 25.00 1.96
N ILE A 657 -2.32 24.01 1.46
CA ILE A 657 -2.20 23.56 0.06
C ILE A 657 -2.49 24.69 -0.93
N ARG A 658 -3.54 25.48 -0.68
CA ARG A 658 -3.91 26.64 -1.52
C ARG A 658 -2.77 27.67 -1.59
N LYS A 659 -2.14 27.98 -0.46
CA LYS A 659 -1.00 28.91 -0.37
C LYS A 659 0.20 28.42 -1.17
N LEU A 660 0.56 27.14 -1.00
CA LEU A 660 1.66 26.55 -1.75
C LEU A 660 1.39 26.55 -3.27
N ARG A 661 0.17 26.20 -3.71
CA ARG A 661 -0.20 26.29 -5.14
C ARG A 661 0.01 27.71 -5.66
N ARG A 662 -0.51 28.71 -4.94
CA ARG A 662 -0.36 30.12 -5.32
C ARG A 662 1.10 30.56 -5.40
N LEU A 663 1.96 30.09 -4.49
CA LEU A 663 3.40 30.35 -4.55
C LEU A 663 3.97 29.90 -5.89
N PHE A 664 3.84 28.61 -6.23
CA PHE A 664 4.38 28.05 -7.48
C PHE A 664 3.80 28.71 -8.73
N GLU A 665 2.49 28.95 -8.76
CA GLU A 665 1.81 29.60 -9.88
C GLU A 665 2.25 31.06 -10.08
N THR A 666 2.53 31.80 -8.99
CA THR A 666 2.84 33.23 -9.06
C THR A 666 4.33 33.49 -9.26
N THR A 667 5.20 32.77 -8.57
CA THR A 667 6.66 33.01 -8.62
C THR A 667 7.33 32.25 -9.76
N GLY A 668 6.75 31.14 -10.21
CA GLY A 668 7.38 30.23 -11.16
C GLY A 668 8.50 29.40 -10.55
N PHE A 669 8.51 29.19 -9.23
CA PHE A 669 9.46 28.28 -8.59
C PHE A 669 9.34 26.87 -9.18
N MET A 670 10.48 26.21 -9.31
CA MET A 670 10.60 24.95 -10.03
C MET A 670 11.09 23.80 -9.15
N VAL A 671 11.27 24.03 -7.84
CA VAL A 671 11.66 23.01 -6.86
C VAL A 671 10.84 23.11 -5.58
N PHE A 672 10.40 21.98 -5.06
CA PHE A 672 9.69 21.85 -3.79
C PHE A 672 10.32 20.77 -2.91
N GLU A 673 10.84 21.19 -1.76
CA GLU A 673 11.21 20.27 -0.70
C GLU A 673 10.10 20.26 0.35
N ASN A 674 9.31 19.18 0.33
CA ASN A 674 8.26 18.98 1.33
C ASN A 674 8.78 18.07 2.42
N ASP A 675 9.21 18.65 3.52
CA ASP A 675 9.64 17.89 4.67
C ASP A 675 8.45 17.44 5.51
N GLY A 676 8.50 16.18 5.93
CA GLY A 676 7.42 15.53 6.61
C GLY A 676 6.11 15.51 5.82
N PRO A 677 6.05 14.95 4.60
CA PRO A 677 4.78 14.67 3.91
C PRO A 677 3.90 13.76 4.78
N TYR A 678 2.61 13.62 4.43
CA TYR A 678 1.68 12.84 5.25
C TYR A 678 2.19 11.41 5.49
N PRO A 679 2.46 11.01 6.76
CA PRO A 679 3.13 9.75 7.07
C PRO A 679 2.17 8.57 7.26
N GLY A 680 0.87 8.76 7.02
CA GLY A 680 -0.16 7.74 7.25
C GLY A 680 -0.82 7.78 8.62
N ASP A 681 -0.72 8.88 9.38
CA ASP A 681 -1.37 8.98 10.69
C ASP A 681 -2.90 8.94 10.58
N ILE A 682 -3.56 8.06 11.33
CA ILE A 682 -5.03 7.96 11.39
C ILE A 682 -5.57 9.15 12.18
N ASP A 683 -6.67 9.74 11.70
CA ASP A 683 -7.34 10.84 12.38
C ASP A 683 -8.76 10.47 12.77
N THR A 684 -9.04 10.53 14.08
CA THR A 684 -10.36 10.24 14.65
C THR A 684 -11.38 11.36 14.42
N THR A 685 -10.92 12.57 14.08
CA THR A 685 -11.78 13.74 13.95
C THR A 685 -12.54 13.72 12.63
N ALA A 686 -13.88 13.70 12.67
CA ALA A 686 -14.70 13.91 11.47
C ALA A 686 -14.68 15.38 11.05
N ARG A 687 -14.51 15.65 9.75
CA ARG A 687 -14.49 17.00 9.15
C ARG A 687 -15.31 17.02 7.86
N PRO A 688 -16.65 16.84 7.92
CA PRO A 688 -17.47 16.84 6.71
C PRO A 688 -17.40 18.19 5.97
N PRO A 689 -17.45 18.20 4.63
CA PRO A 689 -17.57 17.04 3.75
C PRO A 689 -16.23 16.33 3.41
N TRP A 690 -15.11 16.72 4.03
CA TRP A 690 -13.76 16.33 3.60
C TRP A 690 -13.22 15.04 4.23
N GLN A 691 -13.74 14.65 5.38
CA GLN A 691 -13.31 13.47 6.13
C GLN A 691 -14.45 12.96 7.03
N LYS A 692 -14.66 11.64 7.06
CA LYS A 692 -15.64 10.93 7.90
C LYS A 692 -15.07 10.36 9.19
N GLY A 693 -13.87 10.81 9.57
CA GLY A 693 -13.15 10.40 10.77
C GLY A 693 -12.23 9.22 10.45
N VAL A 694 -12.17 8.23 11.35
CA VAL A 694 -11.24 7.09 11.21
C VAL A 694 -11.42 6.41 9.86
N LYS A 695 -12.67 6.18 9.43
CA LYS A 695 -13.01 5.30 8.31
C LYS A 695 -12.42 5.68 6.97
N ASP A 696 -12.13 6.96 6.72
CA ASP A 696 -11.54 7.44 5.45
C ASP A 696 -10.28 8.30 5.64
N SER A 697 -9.87 8.60 6.87
CA SER A 697 -8.79 9.56 7.16
C SER A 697 -7.52 9.37 6.33
N GLN A 698 -6.96 8.15 6.29
CA GLN A 698 -5.76 7.88 5.49
C GLN A 698 -6.00 8.07 3.99
N TRP A 699 -7.16 7.65 3.49
CA TRP A 699 -7.53 7.74 2.09
C TRP A 699 -7.60 9.19 1.61
N VAL A 700 -8.33 10.03 2.33
CA VAL A 700 -8.53 11.45 1.95
C VAL A 700 -7.25 12.27 2.09
N HIS A 701 -6.41 11.97 3.09
CA HIS A 701 -5.10 12.60 3.22
C HIS A 701 -4.19 12.23 2.05
N TRP A 702 -4.06 10.94 1.75
CA TRP A 702 -3.26 10.45 0.63
C TRP A 702 -3.75 11.03 -0.71
N ARG A 703 -5.06 11.01 -0.98
CA ARG A 703 -5.61 11.58 -2.22
C ARG A 703 -5.34 13.08 -2.36
N THR A 704 -5.44 13.84 -1.28
CA THR A 704 -5.17 15.29 -1.30
C THR A 704 -3.69 15.57 -1.62
N TRP A 705 -2.76 14.82 -1.01
CA TRP A 705 -1.34 14.99 -1.25
C TRP A 705 -0.91 14.55 -2.65
N THR A 706 -1.39 13.40 -3.11
CA THR A 706 -1.05 12.89 -4.44
C THR A 706 -1.60 13.79 -5.56
N ASP A 707 -2.83 14.31 -5.43
CA ASP A 707 -3.34 15.32 -6.38
C ASP A 707 -2.44 16.57 -6.43
N PHE A 708 -1.94 17.02 -5.29
CA PHE A 708 -1.04 18.17 -5.23
C PHE A 708 0.30 17.87 -5.94
N TYR A 709 0.93 16.74 -5.62
CA TYR A 709 2.22 16.35 -6.23
C TYR A 709 2.11 16.11 -7.74
N GLN A 710 1.04 15.46 -8.20
CA GLN A 710 0.82 15.22 -9.63
C GLN A 710 0.67 16.54 -10.40
N LYS A 711 -0.02 17.53 -9.82
CA LYS A 711 -0.13 18.88 -10.42
C LYS A 711 1.22 19.60 -10.46
N LEU A 712 2.01 19.53 -9.39
CA LEU A 712 3.38 20.07 -9.38
C LEU A 712 4.28 19.40 -10.43
N ARG A 713 4.20 18.07 -10.58
CA ARG A 713 4.89 17.33 -11.65
C ARG A 713 4.44 17.77 -13.05
N GLY A 714 3.13 18.01 -13.24
CA GLY A 714 2.58 18.57 -14.47
C GLY A 714 3.06 19.99 -14.79
N MET A 715 3.48 20.76 -13.77
CA MET A 715 4.12 22.07 -13.94
C MET A 715 5.64 21.95 -14.20
N GLY A 716 6.22 20.77 -13.99
CA GLY A 716 7.66 20.51 -14.07
C GLY A 716 8.40 20.76 -12.77
N VAL A 717 7.71 20.89 -11.64
CA VAL A 717 8.36 21.11 -10.34
C VAL A 717 9.08 19.84 -9.90
N TYR A 718 10.35 20.01 -9.53
CA TYR A 718 11.18 18.97 -8.95
C TYR A 718 10.86 18.82 -7.46
N MET A 719 10.68 17.59 -6.98
CA MET A 719 10.18 17.30 -5.63
C MET A 719 11.10 16.36 -4.85
N ASN A 720 11.67 16.90 -3.77
CA ASN A 720 12.37 16.13 -2.73
C ASN A 720 11.38 15.87 -1.59
N LEU A 721 11.00 14.60 -1.38
CA LEU A 721 10.08 14.21 -0.32
C LEU A 721 10.70 13.07 0.51
N PRO A 722 10.77 13.17 1.85
CA PRO A 722 11.22 12.09 2.72
C PRO A 722 10.16 10.98 2.83
N ASP A 723 9.65 10.50 1.69
CA ASP A 723 8.66 9.42 1.57
C ASP A 723 8.55 8.89 0.12
N TYR A 724 7.91 7.73 -0.05
CA TYR A 724 7.90 6.93 -1.29
C TYR A 724 6.84 7.31 -2.35
N TYR A 725 6.50 8.60 -2.46
CA TYR A 725 5.52 9.11 -3.44
C TYR A 725 6.00 9.12 -4.91
N PHE A 726 6.98 8.27 -5.28
CA PHE A 726 7.56 8.25 -6.63
C PHE A 726 6.50 8.01 -7.69
N LEU A 727 5.60 7.04 -7.47
CA LEU A 727 4.50 6.70 -8.38
C LEU A 727 3.41 7.80 -8.48
N SER A 728 3.53 8.86 -7.67
CA SER A 728 2.67 10.05 -7.65
C SER A 728 3.41 11.35 -8.02
N GLY A 729 4.64 11.26 -8.52
CA GLY A 729 5.35 12.38 -9.14
C GLY A 729 6.61 12.85 -8.42
N SER A 730 6.95 12.35 -7.23
CA SER A 730 8.19 12.79 -6.54
C SER A 730 9.46 12.31 -7.26
N ASN A 731 10.55 13.09 -7.19
CA ASN A 731 11.83 12.69 -7.79
C ASN A 731 12.67 11.85 -6.84
N LYS A 732 12.77 12.28 -5.58
CA LYS A 732 13.72 11.73 -4.62
C LYS A 732 13.11 11.50 -3.24
N CYS A 733 13.73 10.55 -2.54
CA CYS A 733 13.66 10.29 -1.11
C CYS A 733 15.08 10.26 -0.52
N GLY A 734 15.24 10.26 0.80
CA GLY A 734 16.57 10.12 1.41
C GLY A 734 17.19 8.76 1.09
N MET A 735 18.51 8.72 0.88
CA MET A 735 19.23 7.47 0.56
C MET A 735 19.27 6.47 1.74
N GLY A 736 18.92 6.90 2.95
CA GLY A 736 18.91 6.07 4.16
C GLY A 736 20.07 6.38 5.10
N TYR A 737 20.18 7.63 5.53
CA TYR A 737 21.18 8.09 6.51
C TYR A 737 20.49 8.72 7.72
N ARG A 738 21.19 8.77 8.85
CA ARG A 738 20.77 9.60 10.00
C ARG A 738 21.43 10.96 9.90
N GLU A 739 20.67 12.02 10.04
CA GLU A 739 21.19 13.39 9.95
C GLU A 739 22.32 13.70 10.93
N VAL A 740 22.27 13.11 12.13
CA VAL A 740 23.34 13.24 13.13
C VAL A 740 24.66 12.59 12.73
N ASN A 741 24.68 11.74 11.68
CA ASN A 741 25.93 11.19 11.13
C ASN A 741 26.84 12.31 10.61
N TRP A 742 26.29 13.47 10.26
CA TRP A 742 27.08 14.62 9.81
C TRP A 742 27.70 15.43 10.96
N SER A 743 27.47 15.02 12.21
CA SER A 743 28.25 15.48 13.36
C SER A 743 29.51 14.64 13.60
N LEU A 744 29.74 13.56 12.83
CA LEU A 744 30.98 12.78 12.89
C LEU A 744 32.17 13.61 12.37
N PRO A 745 33.41 13.31 12.79
CA PRO A 745 34.60 13.92 12.22
C PRO A 745 34.66 13.76 10.69
N ARG A 746 35.21 14.75 9.98
CA ARG A 746 35.34 14.77 8.50
C ARG A 746 35.85 13.45 7.90
N ALA A 747 36.85 12.81 8.53
CA ALA A 747 37.43 11.55 8.05
C ALA A 747 36.44 10.37 8.10
N GLU A 748 35.45 10.39 8.98
CA GLU A 748 34.42 9.36 9.10
C GLU A 748 33.24 9.65 8.15
N GLN A 749 32.91 10.93 7.93
CA GLN A 749 31.85 11.35 7.01
C GLN A 749 32.03 10.77 5.59
N ARG A 750 33.27 10.73 5.07
CA ARG A 750 33.55 10.15 3.74
C ARG A 750 33.30 8.64 3.64
N VAL A 751 33.46 7.91 4.75
CA VAL A 751 33.24 6.46 4.80
C VAL A 751 31.76 6.18 4.92
N ILE A 752 31.08 6.82 5.87
CA ILE A 752 29.65 6.60 6.09
C ILE A 752 28.80 7.06 4.90
N THR A 753 29.22 8.10 4.17
CA THR A 753 28.56 8.52 2.91
C THR A 753 28.49 7.38 1.91
N ARG A 754 29.63 6.74 1.62
CA ARG A 754 29.70 5.65 0.65
C ARG A 754 29.03 4.38 1.14
N GLN A 755 29.01 4.14 2.46
CA GLN A 755 28.19 3.08 3.04
C GLN A 755 26.68 3.29 2.79
N ASN A 756 26.18 4.49 3.06
CA ASN A 756 24.76 4.79 2.86
C ASN A 756 24.37 4.71 1.38
N ILE A 757 25.23 5.19 0.46
CA ILE A 757 24.99 5.05 -0.98
C ILE A 757 24.98 3.57 -1.39
N TYR A 758 25.97 2.79 -0.95
CA TYR A 758 26.02 1.35 -1.22
C TYR A 758 24.77 0.62 -0.71
N ASP A 759 24.27 0.96 0.47
CA ASP A 759 23.12 0.28 1.06
C ASP A 759 21.78 0.75 0.47
N GLY A 760 21.66 2.04 0.13
CA GLY A 760 20.44 2.63 -0.41
C GLY A 760 20.17 2.27 -1.88
N THR A 761 21.23 2.02 -2.67
CA THR A 761 21.13 1.77 -4.12
C THR A 761 20.83 0.32 -4.51
N TRP A 762 20.61 -0.57 -3.53
CA TRP A 762 20.06 -1.91 -3.77
C TRP A 762 18.63 -1.87 -4.31
N GLU A 763 17.81 -0.92 -3.84
CA GLU A 763 16.39 -0.82 -4.20
C GLU A 763 16.05 0.49 -4.92
N LYS A 764 16.98 1.45 -4.93
CA LYS A 764 16.81 2.77 -5.54
C LYS A 764 17.80 2.97 -6.68
N THR A 765 17.40 3.66 -7.73
CA THR A 765 18.38 4.21 -8.67
C THR A 765 19.26 5.24 -7.93
N PRO A 766 20.49 5.51 -8.39
CA PRO A 766 21.30 6.58 -7.80
C PRO A 766 20.56 7.92 -7.73
N SER A 767 19.75 8.20 -8.76
CA SER A 767 18.95 9.41 -8.87
C SER A 767 17.77 9.48 -7.90
N MET A 768 17.19 8.36 -7.45
CA MET A 768 16.05 8.33 -6.53
C MET A 768 16.41 8.73 -5.08
N GLY A 769 17.69 8.66 -4.72
CA GLY A 769 18.16 9.01 -3.39
C GLY A 769 18.87 10.37 -3.36
N TRP A 770 18.73 11.14 -2.28
CA TRP A 770 19.69 12.20 -1.96
C TRP A 770 20.56 11.83 -0.76
N MET A 771 21.75 12.42 -0.74
CA MET A 771 22.65 12.47 0.41
C MET A 771 22.72 13.91 0.95
N PHE A 772 23.53 14.13 1.98
CA PHE A 772 23.66 15.45 2.59
C PHE A 772 25.14 15.80 2.76
N VAL A 773 25.51 17.02 2.41
CA VAL A 773 26.87 17.56 2.59
C VAL A 773 26.73 18.91 3.29
N PRO A 774 26.81 18.94 4.63
CA PRO A 774 26.76 20.20 5.36
C PRO A 774 28.09 20.94 5.22
N LEU A 775 28.06 22.07 4.54
CA LEU A 775 29.21 22.96 4.41
C LEU A 775 29.46 23.72 5.72
N ALA A 776 28.39 24.22 6.34
CA ALA A 776 28.41 24.82 7.67
C ALA A 776 28.02 23.81 8.76
N GLN A 777 28.31 24.14 10.03
CA GLN A 777 27.99 23.27 11.16
C GLN A 777 26.50 22.86 11.14
N TYR A 778 26.27 21.56 11.21
CA TYR A 778 24.93 20.96 11.27
C TYR A 778 24.85 20.06 12.51
N HIS A 779 23.86 20.32 13.37
CA HIS A 779 23.78 19.78 14.72
C HIS A 779 25.06 20.07 15.55
N GLY A 780 25.59 19.08 16.29
CA GLY A 780 26.52 19.27 17.41
C GLY A 780 27.97 18.88 17.17
N GLY A 781 28.39 18.59 15.92
CA GLY A 781 29.73 18.06 15.63
C GLY A 781 30.92 19.04 15.75
N GLY A 782 30.65 20.35 15.86
CA GLY A 782 31.68 21.39 16.02
C GLY A 782 32.71 21.45 14.88
N ALA A 783 33.91 21.96 15.20
CA ALA A 783 34.96 22.24 14.24
C ALA A 783 35.54 20.98 13.55
N ALA A 784 35.47 19.80 14.17
CA ALA A 784 35.99 18.56 13.58
C ALA A 784 35.08 17.99 12.47
N ALA A 785 33.80 18.37 12.47
CA ALA A 785 32.80 17.95 11.50
C ALA A 785 32.49 19.00 10.42
N THR A 786 32.78 20.27 10.70
CA THR A 786 32.43 21.41 9.82
C THR A 786 33.41 21.55 8.65
N ILE A 787 32.92 21.91 7.46
CA ILE A 787 33.76 22.14 6.27
C ILE A 787 34.18 23.62 6.16
N GLU A 788 33.33 24.57 6.55
CA GLU A 788 33.71 25.99 6.62
C GLU A 788 34.86 26.24 7.63
N PRO A 789 35.85 27.11 7.31
CA PRO A 789 36.07 27.77 6.02
C PRO A 789 36.43 26.78 4.91
N LEU A 790 35.83 26.93 3.73
CA LEU A 790 35.91 25.91 2.68
C LEU A 790 37.33 25.75 2.13
N ASP A 791 38.08 26.84 1.97
CA ASP A 791 39.45 26.83 1.44
C ASP A 791 40.42 26.01 2.31
N GLU A 792 40.25 26.06 3.63
CA GLU A 792 41.05 25.33 4.62
C GLU A 792 40.78 23.82 4.60
N HIS A 793 39.59 23.41 4.13
CA HIS A 793 39.14 22.01 4.13
C HIS A 793 38.83 21.47 2.72
N ARG A 794 39.44 22.06 1.68
CA ARG A 794 39.18 21.72 0.26
C ARG A 794 39.33 20.25 -0.07
N ASP A 795 40.32 19.56 0.51
CA ASP A 795 40.55 18.14 0.24
C ASP A 795 39.39 17.28 0.73
N HIS A 796 38.85 17.60 1.91
CA HIS A 796 37.68 16.91 2.43
C HIS A 796 36.43 17.25 1.60
N TYR A 797 36.24 18.52 1.23
CA TYR A 797 35.11 18.93 0.40
C TYR A 797 35.13 18.22 -0.96
N ARG A 798 36.29 18.18 -1.64
CA ARG A 798 36.52 17.41 -2.87
C ARG A 798 36.17 15.93 -2.68
N ALA A 799 36.65 15.31 -1.60
CA ALA A 799 36.36 13.90 -1.32
C ALA A 799 34.87 13.63 -1.12
N MET A 800 34.14 14.52 -0.46
CA MET A 800 32.69 14.42 -0.29
C MET A 800 31.95 14.59 -1.62
N MET A 801 32.34 15.56 -2.46
CA MET A 801 31.76 15.73 -3.80
C MET A 801 31.97 14.47 -4.65
N LEU A 802 33.20 13.97 -4.74
CA LEU A 802 33.51 12.78 -5.54
C LEU A 802 32.84 11.50 -5.00
N SER A 803 32.69 11.37 -3.67
CA SER A 803 31.97 10.23 -3.06
C SER A 803 30.50 10.15 -3.47
N ASN A 804 29.87 11.31 -3.67
CA ASN A 804 28.48 11.42 -4.08
C ASN A 804 28.36 11.32 -5.61
N LEU A 805 29.05 12.21 -6.34
CA LEU A 805 28.98 12.32 -7.80
C LEU A 805 29.52 11.08 -8.51
N GLY A 806 30.61 10.49 -8.02
CA GLY A 806 31.18 9.26 -8.60
C GLY A 806 30.27 8.03 -8.44
N LEU A 807 29.28 8.10 -7.54
CA LEU A 807 28.28 7.07 -7.35
C LEU A 807 26.89 7.48 -7.87
N GLY A 808 26.79 8.59 -8.61
CA GLY A 808 25.54 9.04 -9.25
C GLY A 808 24.52 9.68 -8.33
N VAL A 809 24.87 9.86 -7.04
CA VAL A 809 23.94 10.32 -6.01
C VAL A 809 24.17 11.80 -5.77
N GLN A 810 23.11 12.60 -5.88
CA GLN A 810 23.18 14.02 -5.57
C GLN A 810 23.04 14.26 -4.08
N ALA A 811 23.73 15.28 -3.57
CA ALA A 811 23.63 15.69 -2.19
C ALA A 811 23.00 17.07 -2.05
N CYS A 812 22.33 17.30 -0.93
CA CYS A 812 22.00 18.63 -0.44
C CYS A 812 23.28 19.29 0.06
N TYR A 813 23.96 20.04 -0.80
CA TYR A 813 25.11 20.87 -0.40
C TYR A 813 24.58 22.06 0.38
N ARG A 814 24.71 22.05 1.71
CA ARG A 814 24.01 23.01 2.59
C ARG A 814 24.97 23.98 3.26
N GLY A 815 24.85 25.27 2.94
CA GLY A 815 25.77 26.28 3.46
C GLY A 815 25.41 27.71 3.08
N PRO A 816 26.20 28.71 3.52
CA PRO A 816 26.00 30.10 3.15
C PRO A 816 26.45 30.42 1.71
N ARG A 817 27.35 29.59 1.14
CA ARG A 817 27.92 29.74 -0.20
C ARG A 817 28.51 28.40 -0.69
N LEU A 818 28.77 28.25 -1.98
CA LEU A 818 29.39 27.06 -2.58
C LEU A 818 30.92 27.13 -2.60
N TYR A 819 31.48 28.33 -2.63
CA TYR A 819 32.92 28.58 -2.54
C TYR A 819 33.23 29.93 -1.88
N ASP A 820 34.39 30.04 -1.24
CA ASP A 820 34.90 31.21 -0.52
C ASP A 820 36.13 31.86 -1.16
N THR A 821 36.89 31.10 -1.95
CA THR A 821 38.05 31.55 -2.72
C THR A 821 37.95 31.05 -4.17
N ASP A 822 38.74 31.66 -5.07
CA ASP A 822 38.87 31.16 -6.46
C ASP A 822 39.41 29.72 -6.51
N ALA A 823 40.26 29.33 -5.57
CA ALA A 823 40.81 28.00 -5.52
C ALA A 823 39.76 26.96 -5.10
N THR A 824 38.85 27.31 -4.17
CA THR A 824 37.66 26.51 -3.87
C THR A 824 36.70 26.47 -5.07
N ARG A 825 36.48 27.60 -5.76
CA ARG A 825 35.62 27.67 -6.96
C ARG A 825 36.08 26.68 -8.04
N GLN A 826 37.36 26.74 -8.40
CA GLN A 826 37.97 25.84 -9.40
C GLN A 826 37.89 24.36 -8.99
N MET A 827 38.02 24.08 -7.69
CA MET A 827 37.87 22.71 -7.17
C MET A 827 36.44 22.19 -7.40
N VAL A 828 35.42 22.97 -7.03
CA VAL A 828 34.00 22.62 -7.23
C VAL A 828 33.69 22.45 -8.71
N GLU A 829 34.08 23.43 -9.53
CA GLU A 829 33.93 23.41 -11.00
C GLU A 829 34.53 22.13 -11.59
N SER A 830 35.76 21.76 -11.21
CA SER A 830 36.40 20.53 -11.71
C SER A 830 35.66 19.24 -11.34
N CYS A 831 35.03 19.18 -10.16
CA CYS A 831 34.26 18.00 -9.75
C CYS A 831 32.93 17.92 -10.51
N VAL A 832 32.27 19.07 -10.71
CA VAL A 832 31.01 19.17 -11.45
C VAL A 832 31.22 18.88 -12.94
N ASP A 833 32.27 19.42 -13.55
CA ASP A 833 32.59 19.17 -14.96
C ASP A 833 32.88 17.70 -15.22
N TRP A 834 33.66 17.06 -14.35
CA TRP A 834 33.91 15.61 -14.44
C TRP A 834 32.61 14.81 -14.34
N PHE A 835 31.72 15.15 -13.40
CA PHE A 835 30.42 14.51 -13.29
C PHE A 835 29.59 14.70 -14.55
N LYS A 836 29.48 15.94 -15.05
CA LYS A 836 28.69 16.27 -16.24
C LYS A 836 29.22 15.59 -17.50
N GLN A 837 30.54 15.46 -17.64
CA GLN A 837 31.20 14.72 -18.73
C GLN A 837 30.77 13.24 -18.76
N HIS A 838 30.51 12.65 -17.60
CA HIS A 838 30.17 11.23 -17.45
C HIS A 838 28.72 11.01 -16.97
N ARG A 839 27.87 12.03 -17.05
CA ARG A 839 26.56 12.05 -16.38
C ARG A 839 25.67 10.87 -16.75
N ASP A 840 25.55 10.58 -18.04
CA ASP A 840 24.65 9.52 -18.52
C ASP A 840 25.01 8.14 -17.95
N ILE A 841 26.30 7.81 -17.82
CA ILE A 841 26.72 6.54 -17.20
C ILE A 841 26.62 6.61 -15.67
N LEU A 842 26.97 7.73 -15.04
CA LEU A 842 26.90 7.89 -13.58
C LEU A 842 25.46 7.90 -13.04
N GLU A 843 24.47 8.25 -13.85
CA GLU A 843 23.05 8.21 -13.48
C GLU A 843 22.35 6.89 -13.89
N SER A 844 23.10 5.95 -14.47
CA SER A 844 22.61 4.63 -14.85
C SER A 844 22.57 3.66 -13.66
N ASP A 845 22.47 2.36 -13.91
CA ASP A 845 22.43 1.36 -12.85
C ASP A 845 23.81 1.12 -12.24
N VAL A 846 23.82 0.77 -10.95
CA VAL A 846 25.03 0.44 -10.20
C VAL A 846 25.07 -1.05 -9.86
N ILE A 847 26.22 -1.67 -10.00
CA ILE A 847 26.56 -3.01 -9.54
C ILE A 847 27.43 -2.87 -8.30
N HIS A 848 27.03 -3.58 -7.24
CA HIS A 848 27.65 -3.47 -5.94
C HIS A 848 28.96 -4.28 -5.90
N GLY A 849 30.07 -3.56 -5.73
CA GLY A 849 31.40 -4.13 -5.58
C GLY A 849 31.74 -4.39 -4.12
N ARG A 850 32.74 -3.67 -3.61
CA ARG A 850 33.15 -3.76 -2.20
C ARG A 850 32.60 -2.56 -1.44
N ARG A 851 31.77 -2.81 -0.42
CA ARG A 851 31.25 -1.79 0.51
C ARG A 851 32.38 -1.15 1.32
N ALA A 852 32.27 0.15 1.59
CA ALA A 852 33.25 0.91 2.37
C ALA A 852 33.36 0.42 3.84
N ASP A 853 34.59 0.26 4.32
CA ASP A 853 34.89 -0.15 5.71
C ASP A 853 36.07 0.62 6.34
N GLY A 854 36.68 1.55 5.60
CA GLY A 854 37.80 2.36 6.06
C GLY A 854 39.18 1.67 6.02
N ARG A 855 39.28 0.40 5.58
CA ARG A 855 40.53 -0.39 5.68
C ARG A 855 41.17 -0.76 4.36
N ASP A 856 40.41 -0.79 3.28
CA ASP A 856 40.88 -1.11 1.93
C ASP A 856 40.07 -0.30 0.90
N LEU A 857 40.41 -0.43 -0.39
CA LEU A 857 39.65 0.16 -1.48
C LEU A 857 38.19 -0.29 -1.44
N ASP A 858 37.28 0.63 -1.67
CA ASP A 858 35.87 0.34 -1.89
C ASP A 858 35.43 0.90 -3.23
N TRP A 859 34.45 0.26 -3.85
CA TRP A 859 34.10 0.53 -5.25
C TRP A 859 32.71 0.01 -5.62
N MET A 860 32.13 0.69 -6.61
CA MET A 860 30.90 0.28 -7.30
C MET A 860 31.09 0.50 -8.81
N LEU A 861 30.31 -0.21 -9.62
CA LEU A 861 30.39 -0.15 -11.08
C LEU A 861 29.07 0.36 -11.66
N HIS A 862 29.11 1.48 -12.37
CA HIS A 862 27.99 1.91 -13.19
C HIS A 862 27.93 1.10 -14.48
N VAL A 863 26.73 0.72 -14.92
CA VAL A 863 26.50 -0.06 -16.14
C VAL A 863 25.31 0.48 -16.94
N ASN A 864 25.48 0.53 -18.26
CA ASN A 864 24.39 0.79 -19.20
C ASN A 864 24.73 0.19 -20.57
N PRO A 865 24.08 -0.93 -20.98
CA PRO A 865 24.42 -1.59 -22.24
C PRO A 865 24.03 -0.79 -23.50
N ALA A 866 23.23 0.28 -23.35
CA ALA A 866 22.76 1.11 -24.45
C ALA A 866 23.70 2.30 -24.77
N LEU A 867 24.63 2.64 -23.88
CA LEU A 867 25.58 3.75 -24.09
C LEU A 867 26.80 3.31 -24.89
N GLU A 868 27.55 4.28 -25.44
CA GLU A 868 28.89 4.02 -26.00
C GLU A 868 29.86 3.59 -24.89
N ASN A 869 29.91 4.38 -23.81
CA ASN A 869 30.63 4.02 -22.60
C ASN A 869 29.71 3.19 -21.71
N LYS A 870 29.83 1.87 -21.83
CA LYS A 870 28.88 0.92 -21.24
C LYS A 870 29.07 0.68 -19.75
N ALA A 871 30.25 1.03 -19.22
CA ALA A 871 30.54 0.87 -17.81
C ALA A 871 31.52 1.94 -17.30
N LEU A 872 31.36 2.32 -16.03
CA LEU A 872 32.31 3.19 -15.31
C LEU A 872 32.51 2.65 -13.88
N LEU A 873 33.72 2.23 -13.56
CA LEU A 873 34.11 1.80 -12.21
C LEU A 873 34.57 3.00 -11.40
N ALA A 874 33.97 3.23 -10.23
CA ALA A 874 34.37 4.25 -9.27
C ALA A 874 35.09 3.56 -8.09
N VAL A 875 36.36 3.89 -7.85
CA VAL A 875 37.21 3.28 -6.81
C VAL A 875 37.73 4.35 -5.88
N PHE A 876 37.61 4.16 -4.57
CA PHE A 876 38.20 5.09 -3.62
C PHE A 876 38.97 4.41 -2.50
N ASN A 877 39.96 5.15 -2.00
CA ASN A 877 40.89 4.72 -0.99
C ASN A 877 40.65 5.51 0.29
N PRO A 878 40.04 4.93 1.35
CA PRO A 878 39.83 5.63 2.61
C PRO A 878 41.10 5.77 3.47
N THR A 879 42.22 5.18 3.07
CA THR A 879 43.43 5.05 3.90
C THR A 879 44.46 6.12 3.63
N GLU A 880 45.48 6.23 4.49
CA GLU A 880 46.58 7.20 4.37
C GLU A 880 47.75 6.71 3.50
N ARG A 881 47.61 5.55 2.85
CA ARG A 881 48.64 4.98 1.99
C ARG A 881 48.07 4.63 0.63
N THR A 882 48.91 4.64 -0.39
CA THR A 882 48.54 4.08 -1.69
C THR A 882 48.26 2.59 -1.56
N ILE A 883 47.18 2.12 -2.18
CA ILE A 883 46.83 0.71 -2.20
C ILE A 883 46.78 0.23 -3.66
N PRO A 884 47.71 -0.65 -4.07
CA PRO A 884 47.58 -1.39 -5.33
C PRO A 884 46.66 -2.60 -5.13
N ARG A 885 45.66 -2.75 -6.02
CA ARG A 885 44.78 -3.92 -6.09
C ARG A 885 44.54 -4.33 -7.52
N GLU A 886 44.42 -5.63 -7.73
CA GLU A 886 43.81 -6.16 -8.95
C GLU A 886 42.32 -6.40 -8.68
N ILE A 887 41.45 -5.67 -9.39
CA ILE A 887 40.00 -5.79 -9.23
C ILE A 887 39.46 -6.64 -10.37
N ALA A 888 38.67 -7.67 -10.04
CA ALA A 888 37.90 -8.44 -11.00
C ALA A 888 36.54 -7.76 -11.22
N VAL A 889 36.46 -6.90 -12.23
CA VAL A 889 35.27 -6.06 -12.50
C VAL A 889 34.19 -6.87 -13.19
N PRO A 890 32.97 -6.98 -12.64
CA PRO A 890 31.89 -7.79 -13.22
C PRO A 890 31.17 -7.02 -14.35
N LEU A 891 31.56 -7.24 -15.60
CA LEU A 891 31.03 -6.49 -16.75
C LEU A 891 29.75 -7.09 -17.36
N TYR A 892 29.18 -8.16 -16.81
CA TYR A 892 28.00 -8.83 -17.37
C TYR A 892 26.87 -7.86 -17.70
N TYR A 893 26.44 -7.03 -16.74
CA TYR A 893 25.33 -6.08 -16.89
C TYR A 893 25.65 -4.85 -17.76
N SER A 894 26.92 -4.65 -18.14
CA SER A 894 27.28 -3.65 -19.16
C SER A 894 27.03 -4.17 -20.59
N GLY A 895 26.76 -5.47 -20.76
CA GLY A 895 26.66 -6.10 -22.08
C GLY A 895 27.99 -6.30 -22.80
N LEU A 896 29.13 -5.93 -22.19
CA LEU A 896 30.47 -6.15 -22.74
C LEU A 896 30.89 -7.62 -22.60
N SER A 897 31.62 -8.14 -23.59
CA SER A 897 32.18 -9.50 -23.58
C SER A 897 33.38 -9.61 -24.53
N GLY A 898 34.21 -10.64 -24.35
CA GLY A 898 35.38 -10.85 -25.21
C GLY A 898 36.47 -9.79 -24.98
N GLU A 899 36.84 -9.04 -26.01
CA GLU A 899 37.79 -7.93 -25.90
C GLU A 899 37.07 -6.64 -25.49
N VAL A 900 37.56 -6.01 -24.43
CA VAL A 900 37.00 -4.78 -23.86
C VAL A 900 38.08 -3.71 -23.86
N ARG A 901 37.73 -2.50 -24.25
CA ARG A 901 38.64 -1.36 -24.17
C ARG A 901 38.37 -0.60 -22.88
N CYS A 902 39.42 -0.33 -22.11
CA CYS A 902 39.31 0.45 -20.89
C CYS A 902 40.33 1.58 -20.80
N SER A 903 39.96 2.68 -20.15
CA SER A 903 40.87 3.79 -19.81
C SER A 903 40.74 4.13 -18.33
N MET A 904 41.89 4.28 -17.66
CA MET A 904 41.96 4.67 -16.26
C MET A 904 42.24 6.17 -16.17
N ASN A 905 41.42 6.90 -15.40
CA ASN A 905 41.54 8.34 -15.17
C ASN A 905 41.70 9.18 -16.45
N GLY A 906 41.04 8.78 -17.54
CA GLY A 906 41.13 9.46 -18.84
C GLY A 906 42.44 9.26 -19.60
N GLY A 907 43.30 8.33 -19.14
CA GLY A 907 44.55 7.98 -19.81
C GLY A 907 44.37 7.15 -21.09
N GLU A 908 45.46 6.54 -21.56
CA GLU A 908 45.46 5.73 -22.77
C GLU A 908 44.48 4.54 -22.68
N MET A 909 43.73 4.32 -23.77
CA MET A 909 42.82 3.18 -23.90
C MET A 909 43.61 1.89 -24.11
N LYS A 910 43.43 0.91 -23.22
CA LYS A 910 44.02 -0.43 -23.32
C LYS A 910 42.95 -1.44 -23.69
N THR A 911 43.32 -2.44 -24.49
CA THR A 911 42.44 -3.58 -24.80
C THR A 911 42.82 -4.74 -23.89
N LEU A 912 41.84 -5.25 -23.16
CA LEU A 912 41.97 -6.40 -22.26
C LEU A 912 40.85 -7.40 -22.58
N ARG A 913 41.04 -8.67 -22.20
CA ARG A 913 40.06 -9.72 -22.48
C ARG A 913 39.32 -10.14 -21.21
N CYS A 914 37.99 -10.19 -21.27
CA CYS A 914 37.17 -10.75 -20.22
C CYS A 914 37.35 -12.27 -20.10
N ASP A 915 37.16 -12.80 -18.89
CA ASP A 915 37.00 -14.23 -18.66
C ASP A 915 35.60 -14.73 -19.08
N GLY A 916 35.36 -16.03 -18.89
CA GLY A 916 34.09 -16.68 -19.26
C GLY A 916 32.86 -16.15 -18.51
N ASP A 917 33.07 -15.59 -17.31
CA ASP A 917 32.01 -14.98 -16.48
C ASP A 917 31.85 -13.48 -16.79
N ARG A 918 32.46 -13.00 -17.89
CA ARG A 918 32.50 -11.59 -18.28
C ARG A 918 33.11 -10.69 -17.21
N ARG A 919 34.14 -11.16 -16.51
CA ARG A 919 34.93 -10.33 -15.60
C ARG A 919 36.21 -9.85 -16.27
N LEU A 920 36.55 -8.59 -16.02
CA LEU A 920 37.82 -8.01 -16.46
C LEU A 920 38.71 -7.74 -15.26
N ARG A 921 39.90 -8.34 -15.24
CA ARG A 921 40.89 -8.10 -14.19
C ARG A 921 41.71 -6.87 -14.54
N ILE A 922 41.68 -5.86 -13.69
CA ILE A 922 42.41 -4.61 -13.90
C ILE A 922 43.26 -4.25 -12.67
N PRO A 923 44.55 -3.91 -12.85
CA PRO A 923 45.34 -3.32 -11.79
C PRO A 923 44.90 -1.86 -11.58
N VAL A 924 44.59 -1.51 -10.34
CA VAL A 924 44.24 -0.15 -9.92
C VAL A 924 45.18 0.26 -8.80
N GLU A 925 45.70 1.47 -8.91
CA GLU A 925 46.48 2.14 -7.87
C GLU A 925 45.77 3.45 -7.51
N VAL A 926 45.30 3.56 -6.27
CA VAL A 926 44.54 4.74 -5.81
C VAL A 926 45.35 5.45 -4.72
N PRO A 927 45.61 6.76 -4.85
CA PRO A 927 46.39 7.52 -3.88
C PRO A 927 45.71 7.55 -2.50
N PRO A 928 46.46 7.85 -1.42
CA PRO A 928 45.89 8.04 -0.08
C PRO A 928 44.67 8.95 -0.11
N GLN A 929 43.59 8.54 0.53
CA GLN A 929 42.36 9.36 0.67
C GLN A 929 41.77 9.80 -0.68
N GLY A 930 42.15 9.11 -1.77
CA GLY A 930 41.89 9.52 -3.14
C GLY A 930 40.79 8.72 -3.84
N PHE A 931 40.61 9.09 -5.11
CA PHE A 931 39.60 8.55 -6.02
C PHE A 931 40.25 8.25 -7.38
N SER A 932 39.90 7.12 -7.97
CA SER A 932 40.22 6.74 -9.34
C SER A 932 38.98 6.18 -10.03
N TRP A 933 38.91 6.32 -11.35
CA TRP A 933 37.84 5.76 -12.15
C TRP A 933 38.37 5.06 -13.41
N VAL A 934 37.59 4.10 -13.91
CA VAL A 934 37.92 3.35 -15.12
C VAL A 934 36.69 3.28 -16.02
N LEU A 935 36.84 3.69 -17.27
CA LEU A 935 35.79 3.64 -18.29
C LEU A 935 35.94 2.37 -19.13
N PHE A 936 34.82 1.74 -19.50
CA PHE A 936 34.79 0.53 -20.32
C PHE A 936 33.87 0.72 -21.52
N ARG A 937 34.32 0.29 -22.70
CA ARG A 937 33.56 0.29 -23.95
C ARG A 937 33.87 -0.89 -24.84
#